data_AF-T1J5R4-F1
#
_entry.id   AF-T1J5R4-F1
#
_cell.length_a   1.000
_cell.length_b   1.000
_cell.length_c   1.000
_cell.angle_alpha   90.00
_cell.angle_beta   90.00
_cell.angle_gamma   90.00
#
_symmetry.space_group_name_H-M   'P 1'
#
loop_
_entity.id
_entity.type
_entity.pdbx_description
1 polymer ?
#
loop_
_entity_poly.entity_id
_entity_poly.type
_entity_poly.pdbx_seq_one_letter_code
_entity_poly.pdbx_strand_id
1 'polypeptide(L)'
;MPSVENYGAQPPIELLRTYMDFHGWYDRKAIGSFRTLVDVNLICAMGPPGGGRNSITPRFLRHFNYLSYTDLENASMKRIFGTILGSWLDPATEIFKAIGKLVDSSITVYNTIIDKLLPTPAKSHYTFNLRDLSKMFQGMLMFSHVAITGIQSLLRIWYHENCRVYQDRLINNEDRFWFQKLMDDRMRDDFDVPFDVVVIREPVLYADFLSKNPDHKLYEEVTDMDKLVRYLEEALDDYNQNDLGQMNLVLFNDAIKHICRIGRVIRQPGGNALLLGMQGNGRQSLTRLASHVNEMECFQIELVKGYEFIEWRDDLKKVILKSGLRKRKMVFLFSDTQIKLESFLEDVNSILNSGNVPNIFPSDEMETIYQGMRQVTIDAGLPAIKSNMYAMLTKCVKSNLHSVITMSPIGEVFRERLRQFPAFVTCCTINWFSEWPEAALQSVALIFLKQIPNLVASNQVINGTIAMCQLMHQTVGDAAVRFHQELLRRVYVTPKGYMDLLSSFRKIHSIKISELTSAKDRMNTGLEKLKNCSRDVAQMQIDLEILRPQLVIAAKDTEIMMIQIAFDTELAEETRVVVKQEEEQASKKAAETQAIADDAQKDLDQALPALDAALASLKNLNKGDVVELRTMQSPPQGVRMVMEAVCILKGIKPKTYPGQKPGSRIIDYWDPGKALLQDPTRFLDNLFKFDKENISDETMKKVRPYIEDPTFLPEHIAKVSKACTSICEWARAMYKYAEITRIVEPKRIALAGTKADLAVTMEALAEAKGRLDAVENGLSNLNGKLSSAINRKKELEDNSVLCEARLIRAAKLIDGLKDERSRWQETVESLENKLNSILGDVLISSGSVAYLGPFTEEYRSSLSHEWIKGLDFNGVPHTSDPTFLNTMGDPVKIRTWQIAGLPKDRVSVQNGLIAEYNERWPLFIDPQGQANKWIKNLNKESGLLVFKMSEKDISKILEKAVLYGMAALLEKLGEELDPVLDPVLLNQVFYKGQTLMMKIGDNLIKYHEDFRFYMTTSYPNPNFSPEVSLKATVLNFTLAPSGLEDQLLATVVAEERQDLEIAKNELIVNNAQMKQDLKNLEDQLLFRLSSSEGNPVDDVEFIELLEASKKKSAEIKKKVAAAEITEKIIDETRSQYIPVAVRAQILFFCMSGLAVIDPMYQYSLEWFQALYTTCIRDSEKSGICYSMVD
;
A
#
# COMPACT_ATOMS: atom_id res chain seq x y z
N MET A 1 -32.85 40.00 -31.81
CA MET A 1 -34.00 40.63 -32.51
C MET A 1 -35.06 39.56 -32.72
N PRO A 2 -36.36 39.89 -32.78
CA PRO A 2 -37.40 38.89 -33.02
C PRO A 2 -37.08 38.03 -34.25
N SER A 3 -37.15 36.72 -34.09
CA SER A 3 -37.02 35.78 -35.21
C SER A 3 -38.19 35.99 -36.17
N VAL A 4 -37.91 35.75 -37.45
CA VAL A 4 -38.92 35.77 -38.49
C VAL A 4 -39.60 34.40 -38.48
N GLU A 5 -40.92 34.37 -38.45
CA GLU A 5 -41.66 33.10 -38.57
C GLU A 5 -41.59 32.56 -40.00
N ASN A 6 -42.05 31.33 -40.23
CA ASN A 6 -42.00 30.66 -41.55
C ASN A 6 -42.62 31.50 -42.69
N TYR A 7 -43.57 32.38 -42.39
CA TYR A 7 -44.27 33.24 -43.35
C TYR A 7 -43.70 34.67 -43.46
N GLY A 8 -42.58 34.97 -42.81
CA GLY A 8 -41.93 36.28 -42.93
C GLY A 8 -42.38 37.34 -41.92
N ALA A 9 -43.36 37.06 -41.06
CA ALA A 9 -43.81 38.00 -40.03
C ALA A 9 -42.96 37.91 -38.76
N GLN A 10 -42.99 38.98 -37.95
CA GLN A 10 -42.35 39.04 -36.65
C GLN A 10 -43.41 39.39 -35.61
N PRO A 11 -43.98 38.41 -34.88
CA PRO A 11 -45.15 38.63 -34.04
C PRO A 11 -45.04 39.78 -33.02
N PRO A 12 -43.90 40.02 -32.35
CA PRO A 12 -43.75 41.18 -31.47
C PRO A 12 -43.86 42.53 -32.20
N ILE A 13 -43.34 42.62 -33.43
CA ILE A 13 -43.41 43.83 -34.25
C ILE A 13 -44.82 44.04 -34.79
N GLU A 14 -45.51 42.97 -35.16
CA GLU A 14 -46.91 43.04 -35.59
C GLU A 14 -47.86 43.45 -34.44
N LEU A 15 -47.55 43.07 -33.19
CA LEU A 15 -48.28 43.55 -32.03
C LEU A 15 -48.09 45.06 -31.83
N LEU A 16 -46.84 45.56 -31.93
CA LEU A 16 -46.56 46.99 -31.87
C LEU A 16 -47.22 47.76 -33.02
N ARG A 17 -47.28 47.17 -34.22
CA ARG A 17 -48.03 47.73 -35.35
C ARG A 17 -49.52 47.82 -35.04
N THR A 18 -50.10 46.76 -34.49
CA THR A 18 -51.52 46.72 -34.09
C THR A 18 -51.83 47.83 -33.09
N TYR A 19 -50.93 48.08 -32.13
CA TYR A 19 -51.07 49.22 -31.22
C TYR A 19 -51.02 50.57 -31.94
N MET A 20 -50.09 50.78 -32.87
CA MET A 20 -50.02 52.03 -33.63
C MET A 20 -51.22 52.26 -34.56
N ASP A 21 -51.82 51.19 -35.07
CA ASP A 21 -52.99 51.24 -35.96
C ASP A 21 -54.31 51.43 -35.18
N PHE A 22 -54.46 50.78 -34.02
CA PHE A 22 -55.76 50.67 -33.31
C PHE A 22 -55.74 51.23 -31.88
N HIS A 23 -54.61 51.77 -31.40
CA HIS A 23 -54.41 52.26 -30.03
C HIS A 23 -54.71 51.22 -28.93
N GLY A 24 -54.59 49.93 -29.26
CA GLY A 24 -54.89 48.85 -28.34
C GLY A 24 -54.84 47.48 -28.99
N TRP A 25 -55.15 46.44 -28.21
CA TRP A 25 -55.25 45.06 -28.69
C TRP A 25 -56.19 44.23 -27.83
N TYR A 26 -56.62 43.08 -28.35
CA TYR A 26 -57.45 42.14 -27.59
C TYR A 26 -56.64 41.37 -26.55
N ASP A 27 -57.22 41.20 -25.37
CA ASP A 27 -56.64 40.36 -24.33
C ASP A 27 -56.73 38.88 -24.70
N ARG A 28 -55.63 38.14 -24.58
CA ARG A 28 -55.60 36.69 -24.84
C ARG A 28 -56.28 35.88 -23.74
N LYS A 29 -56.37 36.40 -22.51
CA LYS A 29 -57.01 35.71 -21.37
C LYS A 29 -58.49 36.04 -21.26
N ALA A 30 -58.86 37.30 -21.50
CA ALA A 30 -60.23 37.77 -21.51
C ALA A 30 -60.72 37.93 -22.96
N ILE A 31 -61.11 36.80 -23.58
CA ILE A 31 -61.55 36.74 -24.98
C ILE A 31 -62.67 37.77 -25.21
N GLY A 32 -62.48 38.66 -26.19
CA GLY A 32 -63.43 39.72 -26.55
C GLY A 32 -63.20 41.08 -25.84
N SER A 33 -62.33 41.14 -24.84
CA SER A 33 -61.95 42.40 -24.17
C SER A 33 -60.86 43.14 -24.95
N PHE A 34 -61.16 44.33 -25.45
CA PHE A 34 -60.19 45.21 -26.10
C PHE A 34 -59.54 46.13 -25.07
N ARG A 35 -58.21 46.07 -24.96
CA ARG A 35 -57.42 46.94 -24.09
C ARG A 35 -56.93 48.15 -24.86
N THR A 36 -57.51 49.31 -24.58
CA THR A 36 -57.06 50.60 -25.12
C THR A 36 -55.90 51.14 -24.29
N LEU A 37 -54.82 51.55 -24.95
CA LEU A 37 -53.63 52.15 -24.34
C LEU A 37 -53.64 53.66 -24.62
N VAL A 38 -53.62 54.46 -23.55
CA VAL A 38 -53.70 55.93 -23.59
C VAL A 38 -52.35 56.53 -23.22
N ASP A 39 -51.96 57.62 -23.89
CA ASP A 39 -50.74 58.42 -23.63
C ASP A 39 -49.41 57.64 -23.65
N VAL A 40 -49.17 56.83 -24.69
CA VAL A 40 -47.90 56.13 -24.89
C VAL A 40 -47.16 56.67 -26.12
N ASN A 41 -45.89 57.03 -25.95
CA ASN A 41 -44.98 57.41 -27.03
C ASN A 41 -43.96 56.29 -27.26
N LEU A 42 -43.80 55.86 -28.51
CA LEU A 42 -42.85 54.83 -28.89
C LEU A 42 -41.58 55.45 -29.49
N ILE A 43 -40.43 55.06 -28.92
CA ILE A 43 -39.11 55.35 -29.47
C ILE A 43 -38.45 53.99 -29.73
N CYS A 44 -37.98 53.78 -30.95
CA CYS A 44 -37.38 52.52 -31.37
C CYS A 44 -35.99 52.76 -31.95
N ALA A 45 -35.07 51.83 -31.69
CA ALA A 45 -33.73 51.81 -32.28
C ALA A 45 -33.46 50.39 -32.80
N MET A 46 -32.80 50.30 -33.96
CA MET A 46 -32.39 49.04 -34.56
C MET A 46 -31.02 49.19 -35.21
N GLY A 47 -30.26 48.10 -35.27
CA GLY A 47 -29.08 48.04 -36.13
C GLY A 47 -29.50 47.90 -37.60
N PRO A 48 -28.64 48.31 -38.57
CA PRO A 48 -28.94 48.12 -39.98
C PRO A 48 -29.15 46.63 -40.32
N PRO A 49 -30.07 46.31 -41.25
CA PRO A 49 -30.28 44.94 -41.71
C PRO A 49 -29.03 44.41 -42.42
N GLY A 50 -28.71 43.13 -42.21
CA GLY A 50 -27.47 42.51 -42.70
C GLY A 50 -26.66 41.84 -41.57
N GLY A 51 -25.69 40.99 -41.93
CA GLY A 51 -24.82 40.32 -40.96
C GLY A 51 -25.54 39.43 -39.92
N GLY A 52 -26.74 38.92 -40.24
CA GLY A 52 -27.58 38.14 -39.33
C GLY A 52 -28.73 38.92 -38.66
N ARG A 53 -28.84 40.24 -38.90
CA ARG A 53 -29.97 41.06 -38.43
C ARG A 53 -31.10 41.05 -39.44
N ASN A 54 -32.32 40.79 -38.96
CA ASN A 54 -33.54 40.73 -39.77
C ASN A 54 -34.01 42.12 -40.19
N SER A 55 -34.57 42.22 -41.40
CA SER A 55 -35.26 43.42 -41.88
C SER A 55 -36.62 43.57 -41.21
N ILE A 56 -37.04 44.82 -40.99
CA ILE A 56 -38.34 45.13 -40.39
C ILE A 56 -39.39 45.34 -41.49
N THR A 57 -40.65 44.98 -41.22
CA THR A 57 -41.74 45.12 -42.17
C THR A 57 -41.99 46.60 -42.52
N PRO A 58 -42.09 46.98 -43.81
CA PRO A 58 -42.40 48.37 -44.21
C PRO A 58 -43.71 48.90 -43.62
N ARG A 59 -44.67 47.99 -43.35
CA ARG A 59 -45.95 48.29 -42.71
C ARG A 59 -45.80 48.84 -41.30
N PHE A 60 -44.76 48.44 -40.56
CA PHE A 60 -44.46 49.01 -39.26
C PHE A 60 -43.68 50.32 -39.40
N LEU A 61 -42.72 50.38 -40.32
CA LEU A 61 -41.88 51.56 -40.55
C LEU A 61 -42.67 52.80 -40.98
N ARG A 62 -43.83 52.65 -41.64
CA ARG A 62 -44.69 53.78 -42.04
C ARG A 62 -45.13 54.70 -40.89
N HIS A 63 -45.11 54.20 -39.65
CA HIS A 63 -45.52 54.96 -38.47
C HIS A 63 -44.39 55.78 -37.83
N PHE A 64 -43.16 55.66 -38.33
CA PHE A 64 -41.98 56.29 -37.75
C PHE A 64 -41.28 57.21 -38.74
N ASN A 65 -40.66 58.26 -38.20
CA ASN A 65 -39.63 59.01 -38.92
C ASN A 65 -38.29 58.29 -38.74
N TYR A 66 -37.57 58.03 -39.83
CA TYR A 66 -36.28 57.34 -39.79
C TYR A 66 -35.14 58.33 -39.56
N LEU A 67 -34.33 58.07 -38.53
CA LEU A 67 -33.06 58.76 -38.28
C LEU A 67 -31.94 57.73 -38.39
N SER A 68 -31.02 57.94 -39.32
CA SER A 68 -29.83 57.10 -39.47
C SER A 68 -28.68 57.72 -38.69
N TYR A 69 -28.04 56.94 -37.82
CA TYR A 69 -26.80 57.32 -37.16
C TYR A 69 -25.64 56.74 -37.95
N THR A 70 -24.78 57.60 -38.50
CA THR A 70 -23.51 57.22 -39.11
C THR A 70 -22.47 56.94 -38.03
N ASP A 71 -21.42 56.22 -38.38
CA ASP A 71 -20.29 55.99 -37.48
C ASP A 71 -19.64 57.32 -37.04
N LEU A 72 -19.08 57.31 -35.83
CA LEU A 72 -18.46 58.49 -35.22
C LEU A 72 -17.19 58.89 -35.97
N GLU A 73 -17.09 60.16 -36.34
CA GLU A 73 -15.89 60.70 -36.98
C GLU A 73 -14.65 60.60 -36.06
N ASN A 74 -13.48 60.40 -36.66
CA ASN A 74 -12.19 60.33 -35.93
C ASN A 74 -11.96 61.55 -35.03
N ALA A 75 -12.35 62.77 -35.46
CA ALA A 75 -12.23 63.98 -34.66
C ALA A 75 -13.10 63.95 -33.39
N SER A 76 -14.30 63.38 -33.49
CA SER A 76 -15.20 63.20 -32.34
C SER A 76 -14.66 62.15 -31.38
N MET A 77 -14.16 61.02 -31.89
CA MET A 77 -13.50 59.99 -31.07
C MET A 77 -12.30 60.55 -30.32
N LYS A 78 -11.45 61.33 -31.01
CA LYS A 78 -10.29 62.00 -30.41
C LYS A 78 -10.68 62.92 -29.27
N ARG A 79 -11.73 63.73 -29.45
CA ARG A 79 -12.24 64.63 -28.39
C ARG A 79 -12.74 63.85 -27.19
N ILE A 80 -13.53 62.80 -27.40
CA ILE A 80 -14.11 62.00 -26.31
C ILE A 80 -13.01 61.33 -25.49
N PHE A 81 -12.18 60.51 -26.13
CA PHE A 81 -11.16 59.72 -25.42
C PHE A 81 -10.00 60.58 -24.91
N GLY A 82 -9.66 61.66 -25.62
CA GLY A 82 -8.70 62.66 -25.14
C GLY A 82 -9.16 63.37 -23.87
N THR A 83 -10.46 63.70 -23.77
CA THR A 83 -11.02 64.31 -22.54
C THR A 83 -11.01 63.31 -21.37
N ILE A 84 -11.37 62.06 -21.63
CA ILE A 84 -11.38 61.00 -20.60
C ILE A 84 -9.97 60.77 -20.07
N LEU A 85 -8.98 60.53 -20.95
CA LEU A 85 -7.59 60.32 -20.51
C LEU A 85 -6.97 61.56 -19.89
N GLY A 86 -7.28 62.75 -20.42
CA GLY A 86 -6.81 64.02 -19.86
C GLY A 86 -7.35 64.29 -18.45
N SER A 87 -8.52 63.75 -18.08
CA SER A 87 -9.05 63.85 -16.71
C SER A 87 -8.40 62.89 -15.71
N TRP A 88 -7.72 61.85 -16.21
CA TRP A 88 -7.10 60.81 -15.40
C TRP A 88 -5.63 61.12 -15.04
N LEU A 89 -4.90 61.80 -15.92
CA LEU A 89 -3.52 62.22 -15.69
C LEU A 89 -3.45 63.66 -15.18
N ASP A 90 -2.55 63.92 -14.24
CA ASP A 90 -2.26 65.29 -13.78
C ASP A 90 -1.66 66.11 -14.95
N PRO A 91 -2.26 67.27 -15.31
CA PRO A 91 -1.74 68.17 -16.35
C PRO A 91 -0.28 68.60 -16.18
N ALA A 92 0.28 68.50 -14.96
CA ALA A 92 1.67 68.85 -14.67
C ALA A 92 2.70 67.80 -15.15
N THR A 93 2.27 66.59 -15.54
CA THR A 93 3.18 65.52 -15.98
C THR A 93 3.66 65.70 -17.42
N GLU A 94 4.94 65.41 -17.71
CA GLU A 94 5.46 65.43 -19.09
C GLU A 94 4.72 64.46 -20.03
N ILE A 95 4.16 63.39 -19.43
CA ILE A 95 3.35 62.36 -20.07
C ILE A 95 2.05 62.93 -20.64
N PHE A 96 1.51 64.00 -20.06
CA PHE A 96 0.27 64.65 -20.53
C PHE A 96 0.37 65.10 -22.00
N LYS A 97 1.56 65.51 -22.46
CA LYS A 97 1.80 65.93 -23.86
C LYS A 97 1.67 64.76 -24.84
N ALA A 98 1.88 63.52 -24.40
CA ALA A 98 1.81 62.33 -25.23
C ALA A 98 0.37 61.80 -25.41
N ILE A 99 -0.59 62.24 -24.59
CA ILE A 99 -1.99 61.75 -24.63
C ILE A 99 -2.63 61.96 -26.00
N GLY A 100 -2.45 63.16 -26.59
CA GLY A 100 -3.03 63.48 -27.90
C GLY A 100 -2.57 62.52 -28.99
N LYS A 101 -1.25 62.25 -29.04
CA LYS A 101 -0.65 61.27 -29.96
C LYS A 101 -1.11 59.85 -29.67
N LEU A 102 -1.23 59.47 -28.40
CA LEU A 102 -1.67 58.13 -27.98
C LEU A 102 -3.10 57.84 -28.44
N VAL A 103 -3.99 58.82 -28.30
CA VAL A 103 -5.38 58.70 -28.76
C VAL A 103 -5.44 58.57 -30.29
N ASP A 104 -4.67 59.39 -31.02
CA ASP A 104 -4.58 59.30 -32.49
C ASP A 104 -4.04 57.93 -32.95
N SER A 105 -3.00 57.44 -32.29
CA SER A 105 -2.39 56.12 -32.56
C SER A 105 -3.40 55.01 -32.30
N SER A 106 -4.15 55.09 -31.19
CA SER A 106 -5.19 54.12 -30.81
C SER A 106 -6.34 54.07 -31.81
N ILE A 107 -6.78 55.23 -32.31
CA ILE A 107 -7.83 55.32 -33.35
C ILE A 107 -7.31 54.73 -34.67
N THR A 108 -6.05 54.98 -35.02
CA THR A 108 -5.43 54.43 -36.23
C THR A 108 -5.32 52.91 -36.16
N VAL A 109 -4.91 52.36 -35.01
CA VAL A 109 -4.89 50.91 -34.76
C VAL A 109 -6.29 50.32 -34.90
N TYR A 110 -7.30 50.93 -34.26
CA TYR A 110 -8.70 50.50 -34.34
C TYR A 110 -9.23 50.46 -35.78
N ASN A 111 -9.04 51.53 -36.55
CA ASN A 111 -9.48 51.61 -37.94
C ASN A 111 -8.75 50.57 -38.82
N THR A 112 -7.44 50.40 -38.64
CA THR A 112 -6.64 49.41 -39.37
C THR A 112 -7.12 47.97 -39.10
N ILE A 113 -7.51 47.68 -37.86
CA ILE A 113 -8.05 46.37 -37.45
C ILE A 113 -9.40 46.10 -38.12
N ILE A 114 -10.30 47.09 -38.14
CA ILE A 114 -11.61 46.94 -38.78
C ILE A 114 -11.47 46.68 -40.28
N ASP A 115 -10.54 47.36 -40.94
CA ASP A 115 -10.35 47.24 -42.39
C ASP A 115 -9.70 45.90 -42.79
N LYS A 116 -8.76 45.39 -41.98
CA LYS A 116 -7.95 44.21 -42.34
C LYS A 116 -8.44 42.90 -41.72
N LEU A 117 -9.04 42.92 -40.53
CA LEU A 117 -9.49 41.72 -39.80
C LEU A 117 -11.02 41.56 -39.90
N LEU A 118 -11.49 41.25 -41.10
CA LEU A 118 -12.91 41.05 -41.40
C LEU A 118 -13.44 39.69 -40.90
N PRO A 119 -14.73 39.61 -40.52
CA PRO A 119 -15.34 38.35 -40.09
C PRO A 119 -15.51 37.39 -41.26
N THR A 120 -14.92 36.19 -41.15
CA THR A 120 -15.10 35.08 -42.09
C THR A 120 -15.86 33.93 -41.42
N PRO A 121 -16.37 32.92 -42.16
CA PRO A 121 -17.01 31.75 -41.54
C PRO A 121 -16.12 31.04 -40.51
N ALA A 122 -14.79 31.03 -40.70
CA ALA A 122 -13.85 30.47 -39.72
C ALA A 122 -13.52 31.42 -38.56
N LYS A 123 -13.71 32.73 -38.76
CA LYS A 123 -13.35 33.81 -37.81
C LYS A 123 -14.56 34.70 -37.53
N SER A 124 -15.73 34.12 -37.26
CA SER A 124 -17.00 34.86 -37.18
C SER A 124 -17.07 35.85 -36.02
N HIS A 125 -16.25 35.65 -34.99
CA HIS A 125 -16.13 36.54 -33.84
C HIS A 125 -15.22 37.74 -34.07
N TYR A 126 -14.60 37.89 -35.25
CA TYR A 126 -13.78 39.07 -35.62
C TYR A 126 -14.69 40.24 -35.99
N THR A 127 -15.50 40.68 -35.03
CA THR A 127 -16.38 41.85 -35.17
C THR A 127 -15.98 42.88 -34.13
N PHE A 128 -15.40 43.97 -34.60
CA PHE A 128 -14.89 45.05 -33.75
C PHE A 128 -15.86 46.24 -33.78
N ASN A 129 -16.09 46.86 -32.62
CA ASN A 129 -16.99 48.00 -32.49
C ASN A 129 -16.39 49.05 -31.51
N LEU A 130 -17.02 50.22 -31.41
CA LEU A 130 -16.51 51.32 -30.58
C LEU A 130 -16.39 50.96 -29.09
N ARG A 131 -17.13 49.95 -28.60
CA ARG A 131 -16.97 49.47 -27.22
C ARG A 131 -15.60 48.81 -27.01
N ASP A 132 -15.01 48.20 -28.04
CA ASP A 132 -13.67 47.62 -27.95
C ASP A 132 -12.61 48.72 -27.72
N LEU A 133 -12.70 49.82 -28.48
CA LEU A 133 -11.87 51.01 -28.25
C LEU A 133 -12.10 51.59 -26.84
N SER A 134 -13.36 51.69 -26.41
CA SER A 134 -13.69 52.13 -25.04
C SER A 134 -13.12 51.20 -23.96
N LYS A 135 -13.15 49.88 -24.15
CA LYS A 135 -12.60 48.87 -23.23
C LYS A 135 -11.08 48.97 -23.09
N MET A 136 -10.38 49.35 -24.16
CA MET A 136 -8.93 49.58 -24.12
C MET A 136 -8.62 50.76 -23.21
N PHE A 137 -9.28 51.92 -23.41
CA PHE A 137 -9.11 53.08 -22.55
C PHE A 137 -9.58 52.81 -21.11
N GLN A 138 -10.72 52.13 -20.92
CA GLN A 138 -11.18 51.72 -19.59
C GLN A 138 -10.16 50.83 -18.88
N GLY A 139 -9.43 49.99 -19.62
CA GLY A 139 -8.32 49.20 -19.09
C GLY A 139 -7.18 50.08 -18.61
N MET A 140 -6.77 51.06 -19.42
CA MET A 140 -5.75 52.04 -19.03
C MET A 140 -6.11 52.83 -17.76
N LEU A 141 -7.39 53.15 -17.56
CA LEU A 141 -7.86 53.87 -16.37
C LEU A 141 -7.78 53.04 -15.07
N MET A 142 -7.58 51.72 -15.15
CA MET A 142 -7.42 50.86 -13.96
C MET A 142 -6.05 51.03 -13.28
N PHE A 143 -5.09 51.63 -14.00
CA PHE A 143 -3.73 51.84 -13.51
C PHE A 143 -3.66 53.06 -12.59
N SER A 144 -2.74 53.00 -11.62
CA SER A 144 -2.43 54.16 -10.80
C SER A 144 -1.57 55.15 -11.59
N HIS A 145 -2.05 56.39 -11.73
CA HIS A 145 -1.30 57.46 -12.40
C HIS A 145 0.05 57.75 -11.73
N VAL A 146 0.18 57.44 -10.43
CA VAL A 146 1.43 57.62 -9.65
C VAL A 146 2.52 56.62 -10.06
N ALA A 147 2.14 55.44 -10.55
CA ALA A 147 3.10 54.40 -10.94
C ALA A 147 3.72 54.64 -12.33
N ILE A 148 3.24 55.64 -13.08
CA ILE A 148 3.68 55.92 -14.45
C ILE A 148 4.82 56.93 -14.41
N THR A 149 6.05 56.42 -14.47
CA THR A 149 7.27 57.22 -14.32
C THR A 149 7.82 57.77 -15.63
N GLY A 150 7.35 57.26 -16.78
CA GLY A 150 7.79 57.76 -18.09
C GLY A 150 6.98 57.24 -19.29
N ILE A 151 7.33 57.72 -20.50
CA ILE A 151 6.62 57.38 -21.73
C ILE A 151 6.68 55.88 -22.06
N GLN A 152 7.78 55.21 -21.73
CA GLN A 152 7.93 53.75 -21.90
C GLN A 152 6.93 52.97 -21.06
N SER A 153 6.71 53.37 -19.80
CA SER A 153 5.69 52.74 -18.94
C SER A 153 4.27 52.96 -19.46
N LEU A 154 3.98 54.15 -20.01
CA LEU A 154 2.69 54.44 -20.64
C LEU A 154 2.47 53.57 -21.90
N LEU A 155 3.48 53.48 -22.77
CA LEU A 155 3.43 52.67 -23.98
C LEU A 155 3.33 51.17 -23.67
N ARG A 156 3.92 50.71 -22.56
CA ARG A 156 3.80 49.32 -22.10
C ARG A 156 2.38 48.98 -21.66
N ILE A 157 1.74 49.88 -20.91
CA ILE A 157 0.33 49.76 -20.53
C ILE A 157 -0.56 49.77 -21.78
N TRP A 158 -0.30 50.71 -22.69
CA TRP A 158 -1.03 50.82 -23.94
C TRP A 158 -0.90 49.54 -24.79
N TYR A 159 0.30 48.98 -24.91
CA TYR A 159 0.53 47.71 -25.58
C TYR A 159 -0.24 46.57 -24.91
N HIS A 160 -0.13 46.44 -23.59
CA HIS A 160 -0.81 45.41 -22.82
C HIS A 160 -2.32 45.44 -23.05
N GLU A 161 -2.95 46.61 -22.95
CA GLU A 161 -4.40 46.77 -23.11
C GLU A 161 -4.86 46.53 -24.55
N ASN A 162 -4.07 46.94 -25.56
CA ASN A 162 -4.33 46.58 -26.95
C ASN A 162 -4.26 45.06 -27.16
N CYS A 163 -3.32 44.36 -26.52
CA CYS A 163 -3.25 42.91 -26.57
C CYS A 163 -4.46 42.25 -25.88
N ARG A 164 -4.91 42.75 -24.73
CA ARG A 164 -6.08 42.21 -24.01
C ARG A 164 -7.39 42.37 -24.79
N VAL A 165 -7.54 43.43 -25.58
CA VAL A 165 -8.77 43.70 -26.33
C VAL A 165 -8.77 43.07 -27.72
N TYR A 166 -7.66 43.18 -28.45
CA TYR A 166 -7.55 42.77 -29.85
C TYR A 166 -6.80 41.45 -30.03
N GLN A 167 -5.57 41.32 -29.51
CA GLN A 167 -4.74 40.14 -29.73
C GLN A 167 -5.35 38.86 -29.13
N ASP A 168 -5.95 38.95 -27.93
CA ASP A 168 -6.59 37.81 -27.26
C ASP A 168 -7.79 37.23 -28.01
N ARG A 169 -8.35 37.97 -28.98
CA ARG A 169 -9.42 37.52 -29.88
C ARG A 169 -8.90 36.70 -31.06
N LEU A 170 -7.61 36.81 -31.37
CA LEU A 170 -6.99 36.24 -32.56
C LEU A 170 -6.71 34.74 -32.39
N ILE A 171 -6.90 34.00 -33.48
CA ILE A 171 -6.84 32.53 -33.51
C ILE A 171 -5.45 32.06 -33.91
N ASN A 172 -4.98 32.54 -35.07
CA ASN A 172 -3.75 32.04 -35.70
C ASN A 172 -2.53 32.85 -35.27
N ASN A 173 -1.36 32.20 -35.29
CA ASN A 173 -0.09 32.86 -35.00
C ASN A 173 0.28 33.91 -36.06
N GLU A 174 -0.14 33.73 -37.31
CA GLU A 174 0.03 34.71 -38.40
C GLU A 174 -0.64 36.05 -38.06
N ASP A 175 -1.91 36.02 -37.64
CA ASP A 175 -2.66 37.22 -37.27
C ASP A 175 -2.04 37.91 -36.04
N ARG A 176 -1.55 37.11 -35.07
CA ARG A 176 -0.87 37.62 -33.86
C ARG A 176 0.44 38.30 -34.18
N PHE A 177 1.23 37.72 -35.09
CA PHE A 177 2.49 38.32 -35.55
C PHE A 177 2.24 39.60 -36.35
N TRP A 178 1.22 39.60 -37.21
CA TRP A 178 0.78 40.80 -37.93
C TRP A 178 0.39 41.93 -36.97
N PHE A 179 -0.38 41.62 -35.92
CA PHE A 179 -0.78 42.60 -34.91
C PHE A 179 0.42 43.13 -34.11
N GLN A 180 1.36 42.27 -33.71
CA GLN A 180 2.59 42.69 -33.03
C GLN A 180 3.40 43.65 -33.90
N LYS A 181 3.54 43.34 -35.19
CA LYS A 181 4.20 44.23 -36.15
C LYS A 181 3.48 45.58 -36.28
N LEU A 182 2.15 45.59 -36.34
CA LEU A 182 1.37 46.84 -36.35
C LEU A 182 1.66 47.70 -35.11
N MET A 183 1.75 47.10 -33.94
CA MET A 183 2.07 47.81 -32.70
C MET A 183 3.51 48.34 -32.69
N ASP A 184 4.49 47.57 -33.16
CA ASP A 184 5.88 48.02 -33.32
C ASP A 184 5.98 49.20 -34.28
N ASP A 185 5.35 49.11 -35.46
CA ASP A 185 5.31 50.19 -36.45
C ASP A 185 4.73 51.48 -35.84
N ARG A 186 3.62 51.40 -35.09
CA ARG A 186 3.03 52.59 -34.43
C ARG A 186 3.92 53.17 -33.34
N MET A 187 4.57 52.33 -32.53
CA MET A 187 5.47 52.81 -31.47
C MET A 187 6.70 53.53 -32.05
N ARG A 188 7.26 53.02 -33.16
CA ARG A 188 8.37 53.66 -33.87
C ARG A 188 7.93 54.96 -34.55
N ASP A 189 6.85 54.92 -35.32
CA ASP A 189 6.41 56.06 -36.14
C ASP A 189 5.91 57.25 -35.29
N ASP A 190 5.12 56.98 -34.23
CA ASP A 190 4.41 58.03 -33.50
C ASP A 190 5.19 58.56 -32.27
N PHE A 191 6.07 57.71 -31.71
CA PHE A 191 6.76 57.97 -30.44
C PHE A 191 8.29 57.83 -30.48
N ASP A 192 8.89 57.40 -31.60
CA ASP A 192 10.33 57.14 -31.73
C ASP A 192 10.88 56.14 -30.69
N VAL A 193 10.04 55.22 -30.19
CA VAL A 193 10.46 54.18 -29.23
C VAL A 193 10.29 52.80 -29.87
N PRO A 194 11.36 52.01 -30.02
CA PRO A 194 11.26 50.66 -30.56
C PRO A 194 10.59 49.70 -29.57
N PHE A 195 9.92 48.67 -30.11
CA PHE A 195 9.22 47.65 -29.33
C PHE A 195 10.06 47.05 -28.20
N ASP A 196 11.32 46.69 -28.47
CA ASP A 196 12.22 46.01 -27.51
C ASP A 196 12.52 46.86 -26.26
N VAL A 197 12.40 48.18 -26.36
CA VAL A 197 12.60 49.11 -25.22
C VAL A 197 11.33 49.20 -24.37
N VAL A 198 10.15 49.12 -24.99
CA VAL A 198 8.87 49.13 -24.29
C VAL A 198 8.59 47.78 -23.63
N VAL A 199 8.85 46.69 -24.36
CA VAL A 199 8.57 45.31 -23.97
C VAL A 199 9.89 44.61 -23.67
N ILE A 200 10.36 44.75 -22.43
CA ILE A 200 11.63 44.16 -21.97
C ILE A 200 11.49 42.64 -21.79
N ARG A 201 10.28 42.16 -21.47
CA ARG A 201 9.97 40.76 -21.23
C ARG A 201 8.61 40.41 -21.83
N GLU A 202 8.53 39.29 -22.53
CA GLU A 202 7.27 38.72 -22.98
C GLU A 202 6.94 37.44 -22.19
N PRO A 203 5.69 37.25 -21.73
CA PRO A 203 4.52 38.13 -21.87
C PRO A 203 4.53 39.32 -20.88
N VAL A 204 4.01 40.47 -21.29
CA VAL A 204 3.69 41.58 -20.38
C VAL A 204 2.38 41.27 -19.65
N LEU A 205 2.48 40.91 -18.36
CA LEU A 205 1.34 40.58 -17.51
C LEU A 205 1.16 41.59 -16.39
N TYR A 206 -0.10 41.89 -16.10
CA TYR A 206 -0.51 42.73 -14.99
C TYR A 206 -1.50 41.98 -14.13
N ALA A 207 -1.34 42.09 -12.81
CA ALA A 207 -2.15 41.41 -11.80
C ALA A 207 -2.34 42.30 -10.58
N ASP A 208 -3.36 42.01 -9.79
CA ASP A 208 -3.73 42.78 -8.59
C ASP A 208 -3.61 42.01 -7.27
N PHE A 209 -3.46 40.69 -7.36
CA PHE A 209 -3.41 39.78 -6.21
C PHE A 209 -1.99 39.58 -5.63
N LEU A 210 -0.95 40.16 -6.24
CA LEU A 210 0.42 40.15 -5.68
C LEU A 210 0.69 41.28 -4.67
N SER A 211 -0.25 42.24 -4.53
CA SER A 211 -0.13 43.35 -3.59
C SER A 211 -0.26 42.86 -2.15
N LYS A 212 0.60 43.33 -1.25
CA LYS A 212 0.60 42.97 0.18
C LYS A 212 -0.57 43.61 0.97
N ASN A 213 -1.27 44.58 0.40
CA ASN A 213 -2.37 45.28 1.07
C ASN A 213 -3.73 44.72 0.64
N PRO A 214 -4.47 44.04 1.55
CA PRO A 214 -5.77 43.46 1.22
C PRO A 214 -6.85 44.51 0.88
N ASP A 215 -6.78 45.70 1.49
CA ASP A 215 -7.79 46.76 1.30
C ASP A 215 -7.64 47.54 -0.02
N HIS A 216 -6.43 47.60 -0.60
CA HIS A 216 -6.14 48.32 -1.85
C HIS A 216 -5.30 47.47 -2.81
N LYS A 217 -5.97 46.60 -3.57
CA LYS A 217 -5.36 45.80 -4.64
C LYS A 217 -5.06 46.65 -5.89
N LEU A 218 -3.82 47.10 -6.02
CA LEU A 218 -3.33 47.87 -7.18
C LEU A 218 -3.08 46.96 -8.38
N TYR A 219 -3.41 47.42 -9.60
CA TYR A 219 -3.15 46.69 -10.83
C TYR A 219 -1.72 46.99 -11.31
N GLU A 220 -0.79 46.07 -11.09
CA GLU A 220 0.66 46.28 -11.25
C GLU A 220 1.33 45.22 -12.14
N GLU A 221 2.48 45.58 -12.70
CA GLU A 221 3.25 44.72 -13.60
C GLU A 221 3.83 43.54 -12.84
N VAL A 222 3.65 42.33 -13.37
CA VAL A 222 4.28 41.13 -12.82
C VAL A 222 5.73 41.10 -13.29
N THR A 223 6.64 41.43 -12.39
CA THR A 223 8.09 41.42 -12.66
C THR A 223 8.74 40.05 -12.41
N ASP A 224 8.20 39.28 -11.47
CA ASP A 224 8.69 37.97 -11.06
C ASP A 224 7.61 36.90 -11.29
N MET A 225 7.83 36.05 -12.30
CA MET A 225 6.92 34.97 -12.67
C MET A 225 6.94 33.82 -11.66
N ASP A 226 8.07 33.52 -11.02
CA ASP A 226 8.17 32.41 -10.07
C ASP A 226 7.38 32.72 -8.81
N LYS A 227 7.42 33.98 -8.35
CA LYS A 227 6.58 34.45 -7.26
C LYS A 227 5.09 34.36 -7.59
N LEU A 228 4.71 34.67 -8.85
CA LEU A 228 3.33 34.55 -9.32
C LEU A 228 2.86 33.09 -9.33
N VAL A 229 3.70 32.16 -9.80
CA VAL A 229 3.41 30.72 -9.82
C VAL A 229 3.16 30.23 -8.40
N ARG A 230 4.06 30.50 -7.46
CA ARG A 230 3.92 30.05 -6.06
C ARG A 230 2.64 30.54 -5.41
N TYR A 231 2.30 31.82 -5.60
CA TYR A 231 1.07 32.38 -5.06
C TYR A 231 -0.18 31.69 -5.63
N LEU A 232 -0.19 31.41 -6.94
CA LEU A 232 -1.31 30.71 -7.57
C LEU A 232 -1.40 29.23 -7.16
N GLU A 233 -0.27 28.58 -6.89
CA GLU A 233 -0.22 27.23 -6.32
C GLU A 233 -0.78 27.21 -4.89
N GLU A 234 -0.37 28.16 -4.03
CA GLU A 234 -0.93 28.34 -2.68
C GLU A 234 -2.44 28.60 -2.73
N ALA A 235 -2.91 29.47 -3.62
CA ALA A 235 -4.33 29.76 -3.79
C ALA A 235 -5.13 28.55 -4.32
N LEU A 236 -4.50 27.67 -5.11
CA LEU A 236 -5.11 26.43 -5.58
C LEU A 236 -5.24 25.42 -4.43
N ASP A 237 -4.23 25.32 -3.57
CA ASP A 237 -4.25 24.46 -2.38
C ASP A 237 -5.31 24.94 -1.38
N ASP A 238 -5.41 26.26 -1.15
CA ASP A 238 -6.45 26.87 -0.32
C ASP A 238 -7.86 26.61 -0.86
N TYR A 239 -8.04 26.68 -2.18
CA TYR A 239 -9.30 26.32 -2.84
C TYR A 239 -9.65 24.85 -2.56
N ASN A 240 -8.69 23.95 -2.75
CA ASN A 240 -8.87 22.50 -2.60
C ASN A 240 -9.14 22.06 -1.16
N GLN A 241 -8.75 22.87 -0.16
CA GLN A 241 -9.06 22.62 1.26
C GLN A 241 -10.47 23.07 1.65
N ASN A 242 -10.99 24.12 1.01
CA ASN A 242 -12.26 24.75 1.38
C ASN A 242 -13.46 24.22 0.60
N ASP A 243 -13.28 23.82 -0.66
CA ASP A 243 -14.35 23.33 -1.53
C ASP A 243 -14.37 21.79 -1.64
N LEU A 244 -15.58 21.23 -1.76
CA LEU A 244 -15.80 19.78 -1.92
C LEU A 244 -15.27 19.23 -3.27
N GLY A 245 -15.06 20.10 -4.26
CA GLY A 245 -14.59 19.74 -5.60
C GLY A 245 -13.13 20.09 -5.80
N GLN A 246 -12.21 19.19 -5.44
CA GLN A 246 -10.77 19.40 -5.62
C GLN A 246 -10.40 19.60 -7.10
N MET A 247 -9.62 20.64 -7.38
CA MET A 247 -9.06 20.98 -8.67
C MET A 247 -7.57 20.62 -8.73
N ASN A 248 -7.23 19.57 -9.47
CA ASN A 248 -5.83 19.20 -9.76
C ASN A 248 -5.37 19.88 -11.05
N LEU A 249 -4.99 21.16 -10.96
CA LEU A 249 -4.52 21.96 -12.10
C LEU A 249 -3.00 22.07 -12.11
N VAL A 250 -2.40 21.90 -13.29
CA VAL A 250 -0.98 22.19 -13.52
C VAL A 250 -0.85 23.62 -14.04
N LEU A 251 -0.17 24.49 -13.30
CA LEU A 251 -0.02 25.91 -13.61
C LEU A 251 1.22 26.16 -14.48
N PHE A 252 1.07 26.03 -15.80
CA PHE A 252 2.09 26.43 -16.77
C PHE A 252 1.84 27.85 -17.30
N ASN A 253 2.82 28.42 -18.02
CA ASN A 253 2.81 29.84 -18.43
C ASN A 253 1.51 30.31 -19.10
N ASP A 254 0.90 29.52 -19.99
CA ASP A 254 -0.34 29.93 -20.65
C ASP A 254 -1.57 29.85 -19.74
N ALA A 255 -1.62 28.89 -18.81
CA ALA A 255 -2.67 28.84 -17.78
C ALA A 255 -2.63 30.11 -16.93
N ILE A 256 -1.42 30.54 -16.53
CA ILE A 256 -1.19 31.78 -15.78
C ILE A 256 -1.62 33.01 -16.59
N LYS A 257 -1.25 33.09 -17.88
CA LYS A 257 -1.72 34.16 -18.78
C LYS A 257 -3.25 34.21 -18.79
N HIS A 258 -3.94 33.08 -18.91
CA HIS A 258 -5.41 33.04 -18.92
C HIS A 258 -6.02 33.45 -17.57
N ILE A 259 -5.44 33.06 -16.43
CA ILE A 259 -5.89 33.53 -15.11
C ILE A 259 -5.78 35.04 -15.00
N CYS A 260 -4.63 35.63 -15.39
CA CYS A 260 -4.45 37.08 -15.39
C CYS A 260 -5.44 37.79 -16.33
N ARG A 261 -5.72 37.22 -17.51
CA ARG A 261 -6.72 37.76 -18.46
C ARG A 261 -8.12 37.75 -17.87
N ILE A 262 -8.54 36.63 -17.27
CA ILE A 262 -9.85 36.50 -16.64
C ILE A 262 -9.94 37.49 -15.49
N GLY A 263 -8.93 37.54 -14.61
CA GLY A 263 -8.79 38.52 -13.53
C GLY A 263 -8.95 39.96 -13.99
N ARG A 264 -8.24 40.35 -15.07
CA ARG A 264 -8.36 41.69 -15.68
C ARG A 264 -9.79 41.99 -16.14
N VAL A 265 -10.50 41.02 -16.72
CA VAL A 265 -11.88 41.24 -17.21
C VAL A 265 -12.85 41.38 -16.04
N ILE A 266 -12.79 40.50 -15.04
CA ILE A 266 -13.70 40.51 -13.89
C ILE A 266 -13.40 41.67 -12.91
N ARG A 267 -12.23 42.29 -12.98
CA ARG A 267 -11.92 43.54 -12.27
C ARG A 267 -12.72 44.73 -12.81
N GLN A 268 -13.06 44.75 -14.10
CA GLN A 268 -13.78 45.86 -14.72
C GLN A 268 -15.27 45.81 -14.37
N PRO A 269 -15.90 46.92 -13.95
CA PRO A 269 -17.34 46.93 -13.71
C PRO A 269 -18.08 46.67 -15.03
N GLY A 270 -19.01 45.71 -15.02
CA GLY A 270 -19.69 45.22 -16.24
C GLY A 270 -18.79 44.41 -17.18
N GLY A 271 -17.59 44.03 -16.73
CA GLY A 271 -16.67 43.19 -17.47
C GLY A 271 -17.17 41.75 -17.53
N ASN A 272 -17.55 41.31 -18.73
CA ASN A 272 -17.97 39.95 -19.01
C ASN A 272 -16.95 39.27 -19.93
N ALA A 273 -16.76 37.96 -19.81
CA ALA A 273 -15.79 37.22 -20.61
C ALA A 273 -16.46 36.15 -21.47
N LEU A 274 -15.98 35.99 -22.70
CA LEU A 274 -16.32 34.87 -23.57
C LEU A 274 -15.05 34.07 -23.83
N LEU A 275 -14.96 32.88 -23.23
CA LEU A 275 -13.80 32.00 -23.31
C LEU A 275 -14.01 30.99 -24.45
N LEU A 276 -13.31 31.21 -25.55
CA LEU A 276 -13.40 30.38 -26.75
C LEU A 276 -12.23 29.42 -26.79
N GLY A 277 -12.52 28.14 -26.97
CA GLY A 277 -11.51 27.12 -27.19
C GLY A 277 -12.08 25.73 -27.07
N MET A 278 -11.27 24.73 -27.35
CA MET A 278 -11.68 23.34 -27.16
C MET A 278 -11.95 23.07 -25.69
N GLN A 279 -12.95 22.22 -25.44
CA GLN A 279 -13.21 21.72 -24.11
C GLN A 279 -12.00 20.89 -23.63
N GLY A 280 -11.73 20.88 -22.32
CA GLY A 280 -10.53 20.26 -21.75
C GLY A 280 -9.33 21.20 -21.59
N ASN A 281 -9.33 22.40 -22.20
CA ASN A 281 -8.27 23.40 -22.03
C ASN A 281 -8.30 24.15 -20.67
N GLY A 282 -9.07 23.66 -19.70
CA GLY A 282 -9.14 24.24 -18.35
C GLY A 282 -10.00 25.50 -18.18
N ARG A 283 -10.80 25.91 -19.18
CA ARG A 283 -11.59 27.17 -19.17
C ARG A 283 -12.44 27.36 -17.91
N GLN A 284 -13.16 26.33 -17.48
CA GLN A 284 -13.99 26.38 -16.27
C GLN A 284 -13.13 26.45 -15.00
N SER A 285 -12.15 25.55 -14.87
CA SER A 285 -11.29 25.46 -13.69
C SER A 285 -10.45 26.72 -13.47
N LEU A 286 -9.89 27.29 -14.55
CA LEU A 286 -9.16 28.56 -14.48
C LEU A 286 -10.07 29.74 -14.15
N THR A 287 -11.34 29.71 -14.56
CA THR A 287 -12.32 30.73 -14.14
C THR A 287 -12.64 30.62 -12.65
N ARG A 288 -12.81 29.42 -12.11
CA ARG A 288 -13.04 29.21 -10.67
C ARG A 288 -11.84 29.69 -9.87
N LEU A 289 -10.62 29.31 -10.27
CA LEU A 289 -9.39 29.77 -9.61
C LEU A 289 -9.23 31.29 -9.71
N ALA A 290 -9.44 31.90 -10.89
CA ALA A 290 -9.38 33.35 -11.05
C ALA A 290 -10.42 34.08 -10.18
N SER A 291 -11.63 33.51 -10.03
CA SER A 291 -12.67 34.05 -9.16
C SER A 291 -12.26 33.96 -7.69
N HIS A 292 -11.70 32.83 -7.27
CA HIS A 292 -11.22 32.60 -5.91
C HIS A 292 -10.09 33.56 -5.52
N VAL A 293 -9.09 33.72 -6.40
CA VAL A 293 -7.97 34.66 -6.23
C VAL A 293 -8.45 36.12 -6.10
N ASN A 294 -9.55 36.46 -6.77
CA ASN A 294 -10.17 37.78 -6.69
C ASN A 294 -11.24 37.91 -5.59
N GLU A 295 -11.37 36.90 -4.71
CA GLU A 295 -12.36 36.85 -3.60
C GLU A 295 -13.81 37.02 -4.08
N MET A 296 -14.13 36.45 -5.24
CA MET A 296 -15.48 36.46 -5.81
C MET A 296 -16.14 35.09 -5.72
N GLU A 297 -17.42 35.07 -5.37
CA GLU A 297 -18.22 33.86 -5.31
C GLU A 297 -18.55 33.41 -6.75
N CYS A 298 -18.02 32.26 -7.16
CA CYS A 298 -18.30 31.68 -8.48
C CYS A 298 -19.55 30.79 -8.40
N PHE A 299 -20.60 31.15 -9.13
CA PHE A 299 -21.82 30.36 -9.24
C PHE A 299 -21.89 29.70 -10.62
N GLN A 300 -22.06 28.39 -10.63
CA GLN A 300 -22.28 27.58 -11.83
C GLN A 300 -23.53 26.73 -11.61
N ILE A 301 -24.34 26.57 -12.66
CA ILE A 301 -25.56 25.77 -12.56
C ILE A 301 -25.23 24.26 -12.51
N GLU A 302 -26.00 23.49 -11.75
CA GLU A 302 -25.96 22.03 -11.74
C GLU A 302 -27.17 21.51 -12.51
N LEU A 303 -26.95 20.79 -13.61
CA LEU A 303 -28.03 20.20 -14.39
C LEU A 303 -28.58 18.96 -13.69
N VAL A 304 -29.83 19.05 -13.23
CA VAL A 304 -30.58 17.91 -12.66
C VAL A 304 -31.52 17.33 -13.73
N LYS A 305 -31.88 16.05 -13.60
CA LYS A 305 -32.86 15.43 -14.49
C LYS A 305 -34.21 16.16 -14.38
N GLY A 306 -34.70 16.67 -15.50
CA GLY A 306 -35.90 17.52 -15.52
C GLY A 306 -35.62 19.02 -15.37
N TYR A 307 -34.36 19.46 -15.42
CA TYR A 307 -34.03 20.89 -15.50
C TYR A 307 -34.70 21.51 -16.74
N GLU A 308 -35.67 22.39 -16.49
CA GLU A 308 -36.45 23.10 -17.48
C GLU A 308 -36.25 24.60 -17.29
N PHE A 309 -37.15 25.38 -17.87
CA PHE A 309 -37.06 26.83 -17.91
C PHE A 309 -37.35 27.50 -16.56
N ILE A 310 -38.11 26.86 -15.67
CA ILE A 310 -38.48 27.41 -14.37
C ILE A 310 -37.28 27.37 -13.42
N GLU A 311 -36.61 26.22 -13.32
CA GLU A 311 -35.43 26.03 -12.47
C GLU A 311 -34.28 26.94 -12.90
N TRP A 312 -34.08 27.07 -14.21
CA TRP A 312 -33.14 28.02 -14.81
C TRP A 312 -33.36 29.46 -14.33
N ARG A 313 -34.60 29.93 -14.38
CA ARG A 313 -34.92 31.29 -13.94
C ARG A 313 -34.76 31.45 -12.45
N ASP A 314 -35.07 30.44 -11.65
CA ASP A 314 -34.87 30.49 -10.20
C ASP A 314 -33.38 30.56 -9.83
N ASP A 315 -32.49 29.87 -10.56
CA ASP A 315 -31.05 30.02 -10.38
C ASP A 315 -30.55 31.42 -10.77
N LEU A 316 -31.02 31.96 -11.90
CA LEU A 316 -30.69 33.35 -12.28
C LEU A 316 -31.19 34.37 -11.26
N LYS A 317 -32.39 34.20 -10.69
CA LYS A 317 -32.89 35.05 -9.60
C LYS A 317 -31.93 35.05 -8.42
N LYS A 318 -31.43 33.89 -7.98
CA LYS A 318 -30.46 33.80 -6.87
C LYS A 318 -29.21 34.62 -7.15
N VAL A 319 -28.67 34.55 -8.37
CA VAL A 319 -27.48 35.30 -8.80
C VAL A 319 -27.75 36.81 -8.82
N ILE A 320 -28.88 37.23 -9.40
CA ILE A 320 -29.28 38.65 -9.47
C ILE A 320 -29.53 39.22 -8.07
N LEU A 321 -30.20 38.49 -7.17
CA LEU A 321 -30.50 38.95 -5.82
C LEU A 321 -29.22 39.05 -4.95
N LYS A 322 -28.30 38.09 -5.05
CA LYS A 322 -27.01 38.14 -4.33
C LYS A 322 -26.14 39.31 -4.80
N SER A 323 -26.03 39.51 -6.11
CA SER A 323 -25.20 40.60 -6.68
C SER A 323 -25.82 41.99 -6.51
N GLY A 324 -27.15 42.10 -6.63
CA GLY A 324 -27.91 43.33 -6.52
C GLY A 324 -28.16 43.79 -5.08
N LEU A 325 -28.89 42.98 -4.29
CA LEU A 325 -29.33 43.38 -2.94
C LEU A 325 -28.21 43.31 -1.90
N ARG A 326 -27.41 42.23 -1.91
CA ARG A 326 -26.33 42.02 -0.93
C ARG A 326 -25.00 42.66 -1.33
N LYS A 327 -24.94 43.26 -2.52
CA LYS A 327 -23.73 43.85 -3.13
C LYS A 327 -22.51 42.90 -3.12
N ARG A 328 -22.74 41.58 -3.20
CA ARG A 328 -21.65 40.60 -3.30
C ARG A 328 -21.12 40.56 -4.73
N LYS A 329 -19.80 40.54 -4.89
CA LYS A 329 -19.17 40.33 -6.19
C LYS A 329 -19.28 38.85 -6.57
N MET A 330 -19.89 38.59 -7.72
CA MET A 330 -20.27 37.25 -8.17
C MET A 330 -19.75 37.03 -9.59
N VAL A 331 -19.24 35.84 -9.84
CA VAL A 331 -18.96 35.35 -11.20
C VAL A 331 -20.01 34.31 -11.56
N PHE A 332 -20.78 34.55 -12.63
CA PHE A 332 -21.69 33.58 -13.20
C PHE A 332 -20.97 32.80 -14.31
N LEU A 333 -20.59 31.56 -14.04
CA LEU A 333 -19.93 30.68 -14.99
C LEU A 333 -20.97 29.82 -15.71
N PHE A 334 -21.06 29.99 -17.03
CA PHE A 334 -22.02 29.27 -17.87
C PHE A 334 -21.33 28.57 -19.04
N SER A 335 -21.42 27.25 -19.09
CA SER A 335 -20.79 26.44 -20.13
C SER A 335 -21.74 26.08 -21.26
N ASP A 336 -21.19 25.88 -22.45
CA ASP A 336 -21.84 25.26 -23.60
C ASP A 336 -22.55 23.94 -23.29
N THR A 337 -21.95 23.06 -22.48
CA THR A 337 -22.54 21.78 -22.04
C THR A 337 -23.82 21.93 -21.22
N GLN A 338 -24.05 23.12 -20.67
CA GLN A 338 -25.20 23.41 -19.82
C GLN A 338 -26.38 24.00 -20.62
N ILE A 339 -26.20 24.22 -21.93
CA ILE A 339 -27.22 24.79 -22.82
C ILE A 339 -28.13 23.67 -23.31
N LYS A 340 -29.22 23.43 -22.57
CA LYS A 340 -30.28 22.48 -22.98
C LYS A 340 -31.32 23.11 -23.91
N LEU A 341 -31.64 24.39 -23.70
CA LEU A 341 -32.61 25.15 -24.48
C LEU A 341 -31.97 26.47 -24.94
N GLU A 342 -32.20 26.84 -26.19
CA GLU A 342 -31.70 28.11 -26.76
C GLU A 342 -32.31 29.34 -26.04
N SER A 343 -33.47 29.20 -25.38
CA SER A 343 -34.06 30.25 -24.56
C SER A 343 -33.20 30.66 -23.35
N PHE A 344 -32.29 29.79 -22.88
CA PHE A 344 -31.34 30.15 -21.83
C PHE A 344 -30.40 31.25 -22.32
N LEU A 345 -29.98 31.20 -23.58
CA LEU A 345 -29.11 32.21 -24.18
C LEU A 345 -29.82 33.55 -24.39
N GLU A 346 -31.14 33.56 -24.56
CA GLU A 346 -31.93 34.80 -24.59
C GLU A 346 -31.88 35.54 -23.26
N ASP A 347 -32.04 34.82 -22.15
CA ASP A 347 -31.96 35.38 -20.79
C ASP A 347 -30.52 35.87 -20.49
N VAL A 348 -29.48 35.10 -20.86
CA VAL A 348 -28.07 35.55 -20.71
C VAL A 348 -27.78 36.77 -21.58
N ASN A 349 -28.24 36.79 -22.83
CA ASN A 349 -28.09 37.95 -23.72
C ASN A 349 -28.79 39.20 -23.15
N SER A 350 -29.89 39.02 -22.42
CA SER A 350 -30.57 40.10 -21.71
C SER A 350 -29.72 40.61 -20.54
N ILE A 351 -29.15 39.71 -19.72
CA ILE A 351 -28.23 40.06 -18.62
C ILE A 351 -27.02 40.84 -19.15
N LEU A 352 -26.40 40.41 -20.25
CA LEU A 352 -25.24 41.07 -20.83
C LEU A 352 -25.53 42.49 -21.38
N ASN A 353 -26.74 42.75 -21.84
CA ASN A 353 -27.12 44.07 -22.38
C ASN A 353 -27.69 45.00 -21.29
N SER A 354 -28.74 44.55 -20.61
CA SER A 354 -29.53 45.37 -19.70
C SER A 354 -29.16 45.16 -18.24
N GLY A 355 -28.44 44.08 -17.90
CA GLY A 355 -28.18 43.68 -16.50
C GLY A 355 -29.38 43.03 -15.82
N ASN A 356 -30.42 42.65 -16.59
CA ASN A 356 -31.66 42.11 -16.06
C ASN A 356 -32.40 41.23 -17.09
N VAL A 357 -33.20 40.28 -16.60
CA VAL A 357 -34.10 39.46 -17.42
C VAL A 357 -35.54 40.01 -17.30
N PRO A 358 -36.21 40.34 -18.42
CA PRO A 358 -37.59 40.81 -18.38
C PRO A 358 -38.56 39.79 -17.76
N ASN A 359 -39.48 40.27 -16.91
CA ASN A 359 -40.53 39.45 -16.27
C ASN A 359 -40.00 38.24 -15.47
N ILE A 360 -38.77 38.31 -14.93
CA ILE A 360 -38.21 37.23 -14.11
C ILE A 360 -38.81 37.19 -12.70
N PHE A 361 -39.09 38.36 -12.10
CA PHE A 361 -39.63 38.47 -10.74
C PHE A 361 -41.16 38.64 -10.75
N PRO A 362 -41.91 37.85 -9.97
CA PRO A 362 -43.32 38.11 -9.70
C PRO A 362 -43.50 39.37 -8.85
N SER A 363 -44.72 39.91 -8.79
CA SER A 363 -45.05 41.15 -8.07
C SER A 363 -44.62 41.13 -6.60
N ASP A 364 -44.79 39.98 -5.93
CA ASP A 364 -44.49 39.82 -4.49
C ASP A 364 -42.98 39.91 -4.21
N GLU A 365 -42.15 39.28 -5.06
CA GLU A 365 -40.69 39.35 -4.96
C GLU A 365 -40.19 40.79 -5.27
N MET A 366 -40.85 41.51 -6.18
CA MET A 366 -40.52 42.89 -6.50
C MET A 366 -40.72 43.84 -5.32
N GLU A 367 -41.75 43.65 -4.50
CA GLU A 367 -41.94 44.46 -3.29
C GLU A 367 -40.81 44.25 -2.28
N THR A 368 -40.37 43.01 -2.10
CA THR A 368 -39.22 42.67 -1.25
C THR A 368 -37.94 43.34 -1.74
N ILE A 369 -37.70 43.35 -3.06
CA ILE A 369 -36.55 44.03 -3.67
C ILE A 369 -36.61 45.55 -3.42
N TYR A 370 -37.79 46.18 -3.58
CA TYR A 370 -37.94 47.61 -3.34
C TYR A 370 -37.68 47.99 -1.88
N GLN A 371 -38.11 47.17 -0.93
CA GLN A 371 -37.81 47.39 0.49
C GLN A 371 -36.29 47.35 0.75
N GLY A 372 -35.58 46.37 0.18
CA GLY A 372 -34.13 46.24 0.33
C GLY A 372 -33.32 47.36 -0.35
N MET A 373 -33.79 47.86 -1.50
CA MET A 373 -33.08 48.90 -2.26
C MET A 373 -33.38 50.34 -1.81
N ARG A 374 -34.36 50.53 -0.93
CA ARG A 374 -34.79 51.87 -0.49
C ARG A 374 -33.65 52.66 0.14
N GLN A 375 -32.95 52.08 1.12
CA GLN A 375 -31.85 52.76 1.80
C GLN A 375 -30.69 53.05 0.84
N VAL A 376 -30.34 52.07 0.00
CA VAL A 376 -29.27 52.20 -1.01
C VAL A 376 -29.54 53.34 -2.00
N THR A 377 -30.81 53.57 -2.35
CA THR A 377 -31.21 54.64 -3.28
C THR A 377 -31.10 56.02 -2.63
N ILE A 378 -31.47 56.11 -1.34
CA ILE A 378 -31.34 57.33 -0.54
C ILE A 378 -29.85 57.68 -0.33
N ASP A 379 -29.02 56.70 0.01
CA ASP A 379 -27.57 56.88 0.19
C ASP A 379 -26.88 57.35 -1.11
N ALA A 380 -27.43 56.99 -2.28
CA ALA A 380 -26.96 57.44 -3.58
C ALA A 380 -27.48 58.84 -3.99
N GLY A 381 -28.22 59.53 -3.13
CA GLY A 381 -28.77 60.86 -3.37
C GLY A 381 -29.97 60.91 -4.33
N LEU A 382 -30.62 59.78 -4.59
CA LEU A 382 -31.77 59.67 -5.50
C LEU A 382 -33.08 59.51 -4.71
N PRO A 383 -34.21 60.07 -5.18
CA PRO A 383 -35.50 59.86 -4.53
C PRO A 383 -35.95 58.40 -4.68
N ALA A 384 -36.48 57.83 -3.59
CA ALA A 384 -36.89 56.42 -3.47
C ALA A 384 -38.20 56.09 -4.23
N ILE A 385 -38.21 56.34 -5.53
CA ILE A 385 -39.29 55.99 -6.47
C ILE A 385 -39.02 54.58 -7.01
N LYS A 386 -40.08 53.79 -7.30
CA LYS A 386 -39.96 52.42 -7.83
C LYS A 386 -39.00 52.31 -9.03
N SER A 387 -39.07 53.27 -9.96
CA SER A 387 -38.17 53.35 -11.13
C SER A 387 -36.70 53.50 -10.74
N ASN A 388 -36.40 54.41 -9.80
CA ASN A 388 -35.04 54.68 -9.33
C ASN A 388 -34.47 53.51 -8.52
N MET A 389 -35.30 52.89 -7.67
CA MET A 389 -34.89 51.70 -6.91
C MET A 389 -34.53 50.54 -7.84
N TYR A 390 -35.30 50.35 -8.91
CA TYR A 390 -35.01 49.32 -9.92
C TYR A 390 -33.79 49.64 -10.79
N ALA A 391 -33.62 50.91 -11.18
CA ALA A 391 -32.44 51.37 -11.90
C ALA A 391 -31.17 51.20 -11.04
N MET A 392 -31.27 51.47 -9.74
CA MET A 392 -30.17 51.26 -8.80
C MET A 392 -29.84 49.78 -8.62
N LEU A 393 -30.86 48.91 -8.55
CA LEU A 393 -30.64 47.45 -8.54
C LEU A 393 -29.87 47.03 -9.79
N THR A 394 -30.32 47.47 -10.97
CA THR A 394 -29.66 47.15 -12.25
C THR A 394 -28.22 47.66 -12.28
N LYS A 395 -27.96 48.84 -11.72
CA LYS A 395 -26.60 49.40 -11.58
C LYS A 395 -25.72 48.54 -10.67
N CYS A 396 -26.24 48.12 -9.50
CA CYS A 396 -25.54 47.21 -8.59
C CYS A 396 -25.26 45.85 -9.23
N VAL A 397 -26.23 45.29 -9.97
CA VAL A 397 -26.03 44.03 -10.69
C VAL A 397 -24.92 44.19 -11.72
N LYS A 398 -24.96 45.22 -12.57
CA LYS A 398 -23.90 45.47 -13.56
C LYS A 398 -22.51 45.68 -12.95
N SER A 399 -22.41 46.26 -11.76
CA SER A 399 -21.11 46.48 -11.12
C SER A 399 -20.55 45.23 -10.45
N ASN A 400 -21.41 44.32 -9.99
CA ASN A 400 -21.02 43.21 -9.13
C ASN A 400 -21.15 41.83 -9.79
N LEU A 401 -21.93 41.71 -10.88
CA LEU A 401 -22.13 40.46 -11.61
C LEU A 401 -21.25 40.44 -12.86
N HIS A 402 -20.37 39.45 -12.93
CA HIS A 402 -19.54 39.17 -14.10
C HIS A 402 -19.99 37.84 -14.70
N SER A 403 -20.47 37.87 -15.94
CA SER A 403 -20.82 36.65 -16.68
C SER A 403 -19.61 36.15 -17.46
N VAL A 404 -19.19 34.92 -17.18
CA VAL A 404 -18.12 34.22 -17.90
C VAL A 404 -18.74 33.04 -18.64
N ILE A 405 -18.69 33.12 -19.96
CA ILE A 405 -19.34 32.13 -20.84
C ILE A 405 -18.25 31.34 -21.55
N THR A 406 -18.36 30.01 -21.53
CA THR A 406 -17.39 29.14 -22.20
C THR A 406 -18.07 28.40 -23.35
N MET A 407 -17.59 28.61 -24.59
CA MET A 407 -18.15 27.97 -25.79
C MET A 407 -17.07 27.38 -26.69
N SER A 408 -17.28 26.17 -27.18
CA SER A 408 -16.43 25.61 -28.24
C SER A 408 -16.67 26.38 -29.56
N PRO A 409 -15.61 26.85 -30.25
CA PRO A 409 -15.74 27.55 -31.52
C PRO A 409 -16.00 26.60 -32.71
N ILE A 410 -16.06 25.29 -32.44
CA ILE A 410 -16.20 24.24 -33.46
C ILE A 410 -17.68 23.98 -33.74
N GLY A 411 -18.05 23.95 -35.02
CA GLY A 411 -19.40 23.59 -35.49
C GLY A 411 -20.22 24.76 -36.05
N GLU A 412 -21.38 24.44 -36.60
CA GLU A 412 -22.33 25.42 -37.15
C GLU A 412 -23.11 26.13 -36.06
N VAL A 413 -23.51 25.39 -35.01
CA VAL A 413 -24.28 25.88 -33.87
C VAL A 413 -23.63 27.11 -33.21
N PHE A 414 -22.30 27.11 -33.04
CA PHE A 414 -21.58 28.28 -32.49
C PHE A 414 -21.77 29.54 -33.34
N ARG A 415 -21.66 29.40 -34.67
CA ARG A 415 -21.78 30.52 -35.62
C ARG A 415 -23.20 31.04 -35.69
N GLU A 416 -24.19 30.17 -35.53
CA GLU A 416 -25.60 30.55 -35.44
C GLU A 416 -25.90 31.29 -34.14
N ARG A 417 -25.42 30.78 -33.00
CA ARG A 417 -25.57 31.44 -31.69
C ARG A 417 -24.97 32.84 -31.67
N LEU A 418 -23.78 33.04 -32.23
CA LEU A 418 -23.19 34.39 -32.31
C LEU A 418 -24.01 35.36 -33.17
N ARG A 419 -24.69 34.88 -34.22
CA ARG A 419 -25.57 35.69 -35.06
C ARG A 419 -26.89 36.02 -34.36
N GLN A 420 -27.48 35.03 -33.67
CA GLN A 420 -28.73 35.19 -32.92
C GLN A 420 -28.55 36.07 -31.68
N PHE A 421 -27.41 35.95 -31.00
CA PHE A 421 -27.08 36.63 -29.75
C PHE A 421 -25.81 37.49 -29.86
N PRO A 422 -25.87 38.67 -30.52
CA PRO A 422 -24.71 39.54 -30.72
C PRO A 422 -24.05 40.04 -29.43
N ALA A 423 -24.76 40.03 -28.29
CA ALA A 423 -24.20 40.51 -27.02
C ALA A 423 -22.97 39.71 -26.57
N PHE A 424 -22.87 38.44 -26.97
CA PHE A 424 -21.71 37.62 -26.65
C PHE A 424 -20.41 38.20 -27.24
N VAL A 425 -20.46 38.83 -28.40
CA VAL A 425 -19.26 39.49 -28.98
C VAL A 425 -19.16 40.94 -28.54
N THR A 426 -20.28 41.67 -28.46
CA THR A 426 -20.22 43.12 -28.19
C THR A 426 -20.03 43.48 -26.72
N CYS A 427 -20.57 42.68 -25.80
CA CYS A 427 -20.51 42.94 -24.37
C CYS A 427 -19.35 42.19 -23.70
N CYS A 428 -19.00 40.99 -24.17
CA CYS A 428 -17.91 40.23 -23.57
C CYS A 428 -16.54 40.58 -24.17
N THR A 429 -15.49 40.40 -23.38
CA THR A 429 -14.11 40.36 -23.87
C THR A 429 -13.79 38.92 -24.22
N ILE A 430 -13.28 38.69 -25.44
CA ILE A 430 -13.00 37.36 -25.95
C ILE A 430 -11.59 36.96 -25.53
N ASN A 431 -11.44 35.79 -24.91
CA ASN A 431 -10.16 35.18 -24.59
C ASN A 431 -10.07 33.84 -25.32
N TRP A 432 -9.18 33.75 -26.30
CA TRP A 432 -8.97 32.55 -27.10
C TRP A 432 -7.96 31.60 -26.45
N PHE A 433 -8.43 30.38 -26.14
CA PHE A 433 -7.64 29.27 -25.65
C PHE A 433 -7.09 28.49 -26.84
N SER A 434 -5.81 28.69 -27.10
CA SER A 434 -5.09 27.95 -28.15
C SER A 434 -4.79 26.53 -27.70
N GLU A 435 -4.38 25.69 -28.64
CA GLU A 435 -3.74 24.42 -28.33
C GLU A 435 -2.46 24.64 -27.52
N TRP A 436 -2.11 23.66 -26.69
CA TRP A 436 -0.95 23.76 -25.81
C TRP A 436 0.33 23.79 -26.64
N PRO A 437 1.20 24.81 -26.48
CA PRO A 437 2.47 24.83 -27.15
C PRO A 437 3.40 23.75 -26.61
N GLU A 438 4.48 23.48 -27.34
CA GLU A 438 5.50 22.49 -26.98
C GLU A 438 6.03 22.69 -25.55
N ALA A 439 6.35 23.94 -25.19
CA ALA A 439 6.82 24.28 -23.86
C ALA A 439 5.80 23.94 -22.74
N ALA A 440 4.50 24.06 -23.02
CA ALA A 440 3.45 23.68 -22.07
C ALA A 440 3.41 22.15 -21.89
N LEU A 441 3.44 21.39 -22.99
CA LEU A 441 3.46 19.91 -22.94
C LEU A 441 4.67 19.37 -22.17
N GLN A 442 5.85 19.97 -22.41
CA GLN A 442 7.08 19.61 -21.70
C GLN A 442 7.00 19.91 -20.20
N SER A 443 6.51 21.11 -19.83
CA SER A 443 6.37 21.50 -18.42
C SER A 443 5.43 20.59 -17.65
N VAL A 444 4.30 20.22 -18.27
CA VAL A 444 3.30 19.31 -17.67
C VAL A 444 3.88 17.91 -17.51
N ALA A 445 4.56 17.38 -18.53
CA ALA A 445 5.24 16.09 -18.43
C ALA A 445 6.33 16.08 -17.36
N LEU A 446 7.11 17.15 -17.23
CA LEU A 446 8.17 17.27 -16.22
C LEU A 446 7.60 17.25 -14.80
N ILE A 447 6.54 18.03 -14.54
CA ILE A 447 5.87 18.05 -13.23
C ILE A 447 5.29 16.66 -12.93
N PHE A 448 4.68 16.02 -13.93
CA PHE A 448 4.08 14.70 -13.78
C PHE A 448 5.11 13.60 -13.49
N LEU A 449 6.22 13.56 -14.24
CA LEU A 449 7.29 12.57 -14.03
C LEU A 449 7.95 12.70 -12.66
N LYS A 450 8.09 13.94 -12.13
CA LYS A 450 8.58 14.18 -10.76
C LYS A 450 7.67 13.59 -9.68
N GLN A 451 6.38 13.43 -9.95
CA GLN A 451 5.42 12.83 -9.00
C GLN A 451 5.47 11.30 -8.98
N ILE A 452 6.18 10.65 -9.91
CA ILE A 452 6.28 9.19 -9.96
C ILE A 452 7.34 8.73 -8.94
N PRO A 453 6.94 8.01 -7.86
CA PRO A 453 7.90 7.51 -6.89
C PRO A 453 8.81 6.44 -7.54
N ASN A 454 10.10 6.45 -7.19
CA ASN A 454 11.10 5.46 -7.64
C ASN A 454 11.38 5.43 -9.15
N LEU A 455 11.21 6.53 -9.87
CA LEU A 455 11.70 6.65 -11.25
C LEU A 455 13.24 6.75 -11.24
N VAL A 456 13.92 5.60 -11.22
CA VAL A 456 15.40 5.53 -11.29
C VAL A 456 15.84 5.68 -12.74
N ALA A 457 15.90 6.93 -13.21
CA ALA A 457 16.35 7.27 -14.56
C ALA A 457 17.36 8.42 -14.51
N SER A 458 18.34 8.42 -15.42
CA SER A 458 19.26 9.55 -15.55
C SER A 458 18.51 10.78 -16.05
N ASN A 459 19.00 11.99 -15.74
CA ASN A 459 18.39 13.24 -16.23
C ASN A 459 18.25 13.28 -17.77
N GLN A 460 19.14 12.60 -18.49
CA GLN A 460 19.06 12.46 -19.95
C GLN A 460 17.85 11.62 -20.37
N VAL A 461 17.61 10.48 -19.72
CA VAL A 461 16.45 9.61 -20.01
C VAL A 461 15.14 10.32 -19.64
N ILE A 462 15.10 11.07 -18.54
CA ILE A 462 13.92 11.87 -18.16
C ILE A 462 13.61 12.92 -19.23
N ASN A 463 14.62 13.66 -19.70
CA ASN A 463 14.44 14.64 -20.77
C ASN A 463 14.02 13.98 -22.09
N GLY A 464 14.58 12.82 -22.43
CA GLY A 464 14.17 12.03 -23.60
C GLY A 464 12.72 11.56 -23.50
N THR A 465 12.27 11.15 -22.31
CA THR A 465 10.88 10.75 -22.03
C THR A 465 9.92 11.93 -22.20
N ILE A 466 10.29 13.12 -21.71
CA ILE A 466 9.51 14.35 -21.88
C ILE A 466 9.35 14.70 -23.35
N ALA A 467 10.45 14.64 -24.12
CA ALA A 467 10.43 14.89 -25.56
C ALA A 467 9.55 13.87 -26.29
N MET A 468 9.58 12.61 -25.87
CA MET A 468 8.73 11.55 -26.44
C MET A 468 7.24 11.76 -26.15
N CYS A 469 6.86 12.17 -24.94
CA CYS A 469 5.47 12.52 -24.63
C CYS A 469 4.96 13.62 -25.56
N GLN A 470 5.75 14.66 -25.78
CA GLN A 470 5.43 15.73 -26.73
C GLN A 470 5.29 15.20 -28.16
N LEU A 471 6.26 14.42 -28.64
CA LEU A 471 6.26 13.86 -30.00
C LEU A 471 5.01 13.02 -30.24
N MET A 472 4.62 12.18 -29.28
CA MET A 472 3.39 11.38 -29.38
C MET A 472 2.14 12.25 -29.52
N HIS A 473 2.04 13.34 -28.76
CA HIS A 473 0.88 14.23 -28.85
C HIS A 473 0.78 14.92 -30.22
N GLN A 474 1.90 15.42 -30.73
CA GLN A 474 1.96 16.14 -32.01
C GLN A 474 1.68 15.21 -33.21
N THR A 475 2.36 14.06 -33.26
CA THR A 475 2.18 13.08 -34.35
C THR A 475 0.75 12.55 -34.44
N VAL A 476 0.04 12.42 -33.30
CA VAL A 476 -1.38 12.06 -33.29
C VAL A 476 -2.26 13.20 -33.80
N GLY A 477 -1.94 14.46 -33.48
CA GLY A 477 -2.60 15.63 -34.04
C GLY A 477 -2.53 15.65 -35.57
N ASP A 478 -1.33 15.46 -36.12
CA ASP A 478 -1.09 15.40 -37.56
C ASP A 478 -1.80 14.20 -38.21
N ALA A 479 -1.77 13.03 -37.55
CA ALA A 479 -2.48 11.86 -38.00
C ALA A 479 -4.00 12.05 -37.99
N ALA A 480 -4.57 12.75 -37.01
CA ALA A 480 -6.00 13.05 -36.95
C ALA A 480 -6.45 13.95 -38.11
N VAL A 481 -5.63 14.94 -38.49
CA VAL A 481 -5.89 15.78 -39.66
C VAL A 481 -5.85 14.97 -40.96
N ARG A 482 -4.81 14.13 -41.13
CA ARG A 482 -4.72 13.22 -42.30
C ARG A 482 -5.89 12.23 -42.36
N PHE A 483 -6.25 11.63 -41.23
CA PHE A 483 -7.37 10.69 -41.12
C PHE A 483 -8.71 11.31 -41.52
N HIS A 484 -8.92 12.59 -41.19
CA HIS A 484 -10.11 13.31 -41.66
C HIS A 484 -10.07 13.61 -43.15
N GLN A 485 -8.91 13.97 -43.70
CA GLN A 485 -8.76 14.26 -45.14
C GLN A 485 -8.94 13.02 -46.02
N GLU A 486 -8.42 11.86 -45.58
CA GLU A 486 -8.45 10.61 -46.35
C GLU A 486 -9.75 9.83 -46.17
N LEU A 487 -10.26 9.71 -44.93
CA LEU A 487 -11.40 8.83 -44.61
C LEU A 487 -12.67 9.59 -44.22
N LEU A 488 -12.63 10.92 -44.16
CA LEU A 488 -13.74 11.77 -43.68
C LEU A 488 -14.22 11.41 -42.27
N ARG A 489 -13.35 10.79 -41.46
CA ARG A 489 -13.61 10.46 -40.05
C ARG A 489 -12.89 11.46 -39.16
N ARG A 490 -13.60 12.08 -38.22
CA ARG A 490 -13.00 13.09 -37.32
C ARG A 490 -12.56 12.45 -36.02
N VAL A 491 -11.33 12.76 -35.63
CA VAL A 491 -10.77 12.43 -34.31
C VAL A 491 -10.28 13.73 -33.69
N TYR A 492 -10.66 13.98 -32.44
CA TYR A 492 -10.22 15.17 -31.71
C TYR A 492 -9.10 14.81 -30.75
N VAL A 493 -7.98 15.50 -30.88
CA VAL A 493 -6.86 15.42 -29.94
C VAL A 493 -7.02 16.55 -28.93
N THR A 494 -7.05 16.22 -27.65
CA THR A 494 -7.32 17.18 -26.57
C THR A 494 -6.22 17.14 -25.51
N PRO A 495 -6.00 18.23 -24.75
CA PRO A 495 -5.06 18.22 -23.64
C PRO A 495 -5.41 17.21 -22.55
N LYS A 496 -6.69 16.89 -22.36
CA LYS A 496 -7.11 15.81 -21.46
C LYS A 496 -6.56 14.47 -21.95
N GLY A 497 -6.60 14.19 -23.25
CA GLY A 497 -5.96 13.00 -23.82
C GLY A 497 -4.45 12.93 -23.54
N TYR A 498 -3.76 14.08 -23.47
CA TYR A 498 -2.37 14.15 -23.01
C TYR A 498 -2.20 13.85 -21.52
N MET A 499 -3.10 14.36 -20.68
CA MET A 499 -3.14 13.98 -19.26
C MET A 499 -3.43 12.49 -19.09
N ASP A 500 -4.25 11.89 -19.94
CA ASP A 500 -4.58 10.47 -19.91
C ASP A 500 -3.40 9.59 -20.38
N LEU A 501 -2.57 10.08 -21.33
CA LEU A 501 -1.28 9.47 -21.65
C LEU A 501 -0.39 9.41 -20.40
N LEU A 502 -0.27 10.53 -19.69
CA LEU A 502 0.58 10.64 -18.51
C LEU A 502 0.03 9.77 -17.35
N SER A 503 -1.28 9.83 -17.05
CA SER A 503 -1.89 8.99 -16.01
C SER A 503 -1.77 7.51 -16.32
N SER A 504 -2.03 7.12 -17.58
CA SER A 504 -1.83 5.74 -18.06
C SER A 504 -0.37 5.31 -17.93
N PHE A 505 0.58 6.19 -18.26
CA PHE A 505 2.01 5.92 -18.07
C PHE A 505 2.32 5.62 -16.61
N ARG A 506 1.90 6.47 -15.67
CA ARG A 506 2.12 6.25 -14.23
C ARG A 506 1.51 4.93 -13.74
N LYS A 507 0.26 4.66 -14.12
CA LYS A 507 -0.46 3.44 -13.72
C LYS A 507 0.22 2.19 -14.28
N ILE A 508 0.47 2.16 -15.58
CA ILE A 508 1.10 1.02 -16.25
C ILE A 508 2.53 0.82 -15.75
N HIS A 509 3.31 1.89 -15.58
CA HIS A 509 4.65 1.85 -15.04
C HIS A 509 4.67 1.26 -13.63
N SER A 510 3.78 1.72 -12.73
CA SER A 510 3.66 1.19 -11.37
C SER A 510 3.30 -0.30 -11.37
N ILE A 511 2.33 -0.71 -12.19
CA ILE A 511 1.92 -2.12 -12.31
C ILE A 511 3.11 -2.94 -12.79
N LYS A 512 3.72 -2.56 -13.92
CA LYS A 512 4.78 -3.34 -14.57
C LYS A 512 6.06 -3.40 -13.76
N ILE A 513 6.46 -2.31 -13.12
CA ILE A 513 7.60 -2.33 -12.20
C ILE A 513 7.31 -3.24 -11.00
N SER A 514 6.13 -3.16 -10.39
CA SER A 514 5.80 -4.03 -9.25
C SER A 514 5.76 -5.50 -9.63
N GLU A 515 5.19 -5.82 -10.80
CA GLU A 515 5.13 -7.18 -11.36
C GLU A 515 6.54 -7.73 -11.61
N LEU A 516 7.38 -6.97 -12.33
CA LEU A 516 8.74 -7.38 -12.69
C LEU A 516 9.66 -7.45 -11.48
N THR A 517 9.56 -6.48 -10.56
CA THR A 517 10.38 -6.45 -9.33
C THR A 517 9.97 -7.58 -8.40
N SER A 518 8.67 -7.83 -8.20
CA SER A 518 8.22 -8.95 -7.38
C SER A 518 8.64 -10.30 -7.99
N ALA A 519 8.55 -10.47 -9.31
CA ALA A 519 9.03 -11.67 -9.99
C ALA A 519 10.55 -11.87 -9.80
N LYS A 520 11.33 -10.79 -9.97
CA LYS A 520 12.78 -10.80 -9.75
C LYS A 520 13.14 -11.14 -8.30
N ASP A 521 12.52 -10.47 -7.33
CA ASP A 521 12.82 -10.66 -5.90
C ASP A 521 12.46 -12.08 -5.43
N ARG A 522 11.33 -12.63 -5.91
CA ARG A 522 10.96 -14.03 -5.64
C ARG A 522 12.01 -15.00 -6.17
N MET A 523 12.45 -14.81 -7.42
CA MET A 523 13.47 -15.66 -8.02
C MET A 523 14.83 -15.50 -7.34
N ASN A 524 15.23 -14.28 -6.99
CA ASN A 524 16.46 -14.02 -6.24
C ASN A 524 16.44 -14.65 -4.86
N THR A 525 15.32 -14.55 -4.12
CA THR A 525 15.16 -15.21 -2.82
C THR A 525 15.28 -16.73 -2.97
N GLY A 526 14.69 -17.31 -4.02
CA GLY A 526 14.81 -18.73 -4.32
C GLY A 526 16.24 -19.17 -4.62
N LEU A 527 16.94 -18.39 -5.47
CA LEU A 527 18.35 -18.62 -5.81
C LEU A 527 19.28 -18.46 -4.60
N GLU A 528 19.02 -17.50 -3.73
CA GLU A 528 19.81 -17.27 -2.51
C GLU A 528 19.64 -18.43 -1.52
N LYS A 529 18.40 -18.90 -1.30
CA LYS A 529 18.15 -20.10 -0.49
C LYS A 529 18.80 -21.35 -1.05
N LEU A 530 18.79 -21.53 -2.37
CA LEU A 530 19.52 -22.62 -3.04
C LEU A 530 21.03 -22.52 -2.84
N LYS A 531 21.60 -21.31 -2.93
CA LYS A 531 23.03 -21.06 -2.71
C LYS A 531 23.41 -21.34 -1.26
N ASN A 532 22.58 -20.93 -0.30
CA ASN A 532 22.78 -21.21 1.12
C ASN A 532 22.69 -22.72 1.40
N CYS A 533 21.67 -23.40 0.87
CA CYS A 533 21.54 -24.86 0.97
C CYS A 533 22.77 -25.59 0.39
N SER A 534 23.25 -25.19 -0.80
CA SER A 534 24.47 -25.77 -1.38
C SER A 534 25.71 -25.58 -0.51
N ARG A 535 25.81 -24.46 0.22
CA ARG A 535 26.90 -24.21 1.17
C ARG A 535 26.77 -25.10 2.41
N ASP A 536 25.56 -25.20 2.96
CA ASP A 536 25.29 -25.99 4.16
C ASP A 536 25.54 -27.48 3.90
N VAL A 537 25.21 -27.97 2.71
CA VAL A 537 25.45 -29.36 2.28
C VAL A 537 26.94 -29.66 2.14
N ALA A 538 27.72 -28.72 1.59
CA ALA A 538 29.17 -28.85 1.54
C ALA A 538 29.78 -28.92 2.95
N GLN A 539 29.26 -28.13 3.89
CA GLN A 539 29.70 -28.17 5.29
C GLN A 539 29.32 -29.51 5.96
N MET A 540 28.08 -29.99 5.80
CA MET A 540 27.65 -31.28 6.34
C MET A 540 28.47 -32.45 5.79
N GLN A 541 28.93 -32.37 4.54
CA GLN A 541 29.76 -33.40 3.93
C GLN A 541 31.16 -33.46 4.58
N ILE A 542 31.73 -32.30 4.89
CA ILE A 542 32.97 -32.18 5.68
C ILE A 542 32.74 -32.74 7.10
N ASP A 543 31.62 -32.37 7.74
CA ASP A 543 31.30 -32.83 9.10
C ASP A 543 31.11 -34.36 9.16
N LEU A 544 30.49 -34.97 8.15
CA LEU A 544 30.32 -36.42 8.04
C LEU A 544 31.67 -37.14 7.85
N GLU A 545 32.59 -36.58 7.05
CA GLU A 545 33.95 -37.10 6.90
C GLU A 545 34.74 -37.07 8.22
N ILE A 546 34.49 -36.07 9.08
CA ILE A 546 35.10 -35.96 10.41
C ILE A 546 34.45 -36.92 11.41
N LEU A 547 33.12 -37.08 11.39
CA LEU A 547 32.37 -37.91 12.35
C LEU A 547 32.58 -39.41 12.14
N ARG A 548 32.70 -39.88 10.88
CA ARG A 548 32.92 -41.31 10.55
C ARG A 548 34.08 -41.96 11.32
N PRO A 549 35.32 -41.43 11.29
CA PRO A 549 36.42 -42.02 12.03
C PRO A 549 36.24 -41.94 13.55
N GLN A 550 35.62 -40.87 14.08
CA GLN A 550 35.34 -40.75 15.51
C GLN A 550 34.37 -41.82 16.02
N LEU A 551 33.38 -42.19 15.21
CA LEU A 551 32.42 -43.24 15.53
C LEU A 551 33.09 -44.63 15.55
N VAL A 552 34.00 -44.90 14.62
CA VAL A 552 34.77 -46.17 14.60
C VAL A 552 35.68 -46.28 15.84
N ILE A 553 36.31 -45.18 16.25
CA ILE A 553 37.15 -45.14 17.45
C ILE A 553 36.27 -45.36 18.70
N ALA A 554 35.17 -44.63 18.85
CA ALA A 554 34.24 -44.78 19.97
C ALA A 554 33.59 -46.18 20.03
N ALA A 555 33.30 -46.80 18.88
CA ALA A 555 32.79 -48.16 18.79
C ALA A 555 33.83 -49.20 19.26
N LYS A 556 35.10 -49.04 18.87
CA LYS A 556 36.18 -49.91 19.36
C LYS A 556 36.45 -49.72 20.85
N ASP A 557 36.46 -48.49 21.33
CA ASP A 557 36.69 -48.19 22.75
C ASP A 557 35.57 -48.77 23.64
N THR A 558 34.32 -48.71 23.18
CA THR A 558 33.17 -49.33 23.88
C THR A 558 33.24 -50.87 23.86
N GLU A 559 33.67 -51.48 22.75
CA GLU A 559 33.84 -52.93 22.63
C GLU A 559 34.96 -53.46 23.54
N ILE A 560 36.11 -52.77 23.60
CA ILE A 560 37.23 -53.09 24.49
C ILE A 560 36.80 -53.00 25.96
N MET A 561 36.09 -51.92 26.35
CA MET A 561 35.59 -51.78 27.72
C MET A 561 34.55 -52.85 28.08
N MET A 562 33.73 -53.30 27.12
CA MET A 562 32.73 -54.34 27.36
C MET A 562 33.37 -55.72 27.60
N ILE A 563 34.44 -56.05 26.88
CA ILE A 563 35.22 -57.28 27.11
C ILE A 563 35.89 -57.26 28.48
N GLN A 564 36.46 -56.12 28.87
CA GLN A 564 37.13 -55.98 30.17
C GLN A 564 36.15 -56.10 31.34
N ILE A 565 34.95 -55.53 31.23
CA ILE A 565 33.90 -55.69 32.25
C ILE A 565 33.41 -57.14 32.31
N ALA A 566 33.22 -57.84 31.18
CA ALA A 566 32.79 -59.24 31.21
C ALA A 566 33.78 -60.13 32.00
N PHE A 567 35.08 -59.91 31.80
CA PHE A 567 36.14 -60.60 32.56
C PHE A 567 36.13 -60.21 34.05
N ASP A 568 36.02 -58.91 34.37
CA ASP A 568 35.99 -58.44 35.76
C ASP A 568 34.71 -58.86 36.52
N THR A 569 33.59 -59.07 35.80
CA THR A 569 32.32 -59.54 36.36
C THR A 569 32.36 -61.03 36.69
N GLU A 570 33.04 -61.83 35.87
CA GLU A 570 33.24 -63.27 36.12
C GLU A 570 34.13 -63.48 37.36
N LEU A 571 35.20 -62.69 37.50
CA LEU A 571 36.06 -62.68 38.69
C LEU A 571 35.32 -62.24 39.97
N ALA A 572 34.41 -61.27 39.87
CA ALA A 572 33.59 -60.82 41.00
C ALA A 572 32.67 -61.94 41.50
N GLU A 573 32.06 -62.70 40.59
CA GLU A 573 31.10 -63.75 40.95
C GLU A 573 31.78 -65.00 41.53
N GLU A 574 32.97 -65.37 41.05
CA GLU A 574 33.81 -66.39 41.69
C GLU A 574 34.16 -66.00 43.15
N THR A 575 34.56 -64.75 43.36
CA THR A 575 34.92 -64.24 44.70
C THR A 575 33.71 -64.24 45.65
N ARG A 576 32.51 -63.94 45.14
CA ARG A 576 31.25 -63.93 45.89
C ARG A 576 30.83 -65.31 46.40
N VAL A 577 31.06 -66.37 45.63
CA VAL A 577 30.73 -67.74 46.04
C VAL A 577 31.62 -68.22 47.20
N VAL A 578 32.90 -67.86 47.19
CA VAL A 578 33.88 -68.22 48.23
C VAL A 578 33.53 -67.57 49.58
N VAL A 579 33.24 -66.27 49.59
CA VAL A 579 32.87 -65.51 50.81
C VAL A 579 31.63 -66.09 51.49
N LYS A 580 30.66 -66.59 50.71
CA LYS A 580 29.40 -67.14 51.23
C LYS A 580 29.59 -68.47 51.98
N GLN A 581 30.56 -69.30 51.56
CA GLN A 581 30.87 -70.56 52.23
C GLN A 581 31.66 -70.37 53.53
N GLU A 582 32.54 -69.36 53.58
CA GLU A 582 33.30 -69.02 54.78
C GLU A 582 32.41 -68.40 55.88
N GLU A 583 31.35 -67.68 55.50
CA GLU A 583 30.39 -67.06 56.42
C GLU A 583 29.51 -68.07 57.19
N GLU A 584 29.07 -69.15 56.56
CA GLU A 584 28.27 -70.19 57.22
C GLU A 584 29.08 -71.00 58.24
N GLN A 585 30.39 -71.18 58.04
CA GLN A 585 31.25 -71.92 58.96
C GLN A 585 31.63 -71.13 60.21
N ALA A 586 31.85 -69.81 60.09
CA ALA A 586 32.15 -68.93 61.22
C ALA A 586 30.95 -68.76 62.18
N SER A 587 29.73 -68.73 61.64
CA SER A 587 28.47 -68.60 62.39
C SER A 587 28.24 -69.74 63.39
N LYS A 588 28.48 -71.00 62.99
CA LYS A 588 28.27 -72.17 63.87
C LYS A 588 29.24 -72.21 65.05
N LYS A 589 30.52 -71.87 64.83
CA LYS A 589 31.53 -71.84 65.90
C LYS A 589 31.30 -70.71 66.91
N ALA A 590 30.61 -69.64 66.52
CA ALA A 590 30.28 -68.53 67.41
C ALA A 590 29.21 -68.84 68.46
N ALA A 591 28.20 -69.64 68.11
CA ALA A 591 27.14 -70.01 69.04
C ALA A 591 27.64 -70.91 70.19
N GLU A 592 28.57 -71.82 69.92
CA GLU A 592 29.10 -72.77 70.91
C GLU A 592 30.04 -72.09 71.94
N THR A 593 30.77 -71.06 71.51
CA THR A 593 31.73 -70.33 72.35
C THR A 593 31.04 -69.41 73.38
N GLN A 594 29.84 -68.92 73.06
CA GLN A 594 29.08 -68.01 73.93
C GLN A 594 28.48 -68.73 75.15
N ALA A 595 27.99 -69.96 74.99
CA ALA A 595 27.36 -70.73 76.06
C ALA A 595 28.35 -71.11 77.21
N ILE A 596 29.62 -71.34 76.87
CA ILE A 596 30.70 -71.65 77.84
C ILE A 596 31.15 -70.38 78.58
N ALA A 597 30.95 -69.20 77.99
CA ALA A 597 31.35 -67.93 78.60
C ALA A 597 30.42 -67.46 79.71
N ASP A 598 29.12 -67.69 79.57
CA ASP A 598 28.11 -67.19 80.51
C ASP A 598 28.12 -67.96 81.86
N ASP A 599 28.54 -69.24 81.86
CA ASP A 599 28.59 -70.08 83.07
C ASP A 599 29.83 -69.80 83.95
N ALA A 600 30.94 -69.33 83.37
CA ALA A 600 32.15 -68.98 84.11
C ALA A 600 32.05 -67.60 84.79
N GLN A 601 31.26 -66.68 84.24
CA GLN A 601 31.09 -65.32 84.77
C GLN A 601 30.20 -65.30 86.04
N LYS A 602 29.18 -66.17 86.09
CA LYS A 602 28.19 -66.24 87.17
C LYS A 602 28.77 -66.63 88.53
N ASP A 603 29.84 -67.45 88.54
CA ASP A 603 30.51 -67.90 89.76
C ASP A 603 31.51 -66.87 90.31
N LEU A 604 32.05 -65.99 89.46
CA LEU A 604 33.02 -64.95 89.83
C LEU A 604 32.33 -63.73 90.50
N ASP A 605 31.08 -63.45 90.13
CA ASP A 605 30.30 -62.31 90.62
C ASP A 605 29.87 -62.45 92.11
N GLN A 606 29.98 -63.64 92.71
CA GLN A 606 29.64 -63.87 94.13
C GLN A 606 30.70 -63.35 95.13
N ALA A 607 31.95 -63.16 94.69
CA ALA A 607 33.09 -62.80 95.55
C ALA A 607 33.49 -61.31 95.46
N LEU A 608 33.33 -60.71 94.28
CA LEU A 608 33.77 -59.34 94.00
C LEU A 608 33.13 -58.26 94.91
N PRO A 609 31.82 -58.33 95.28
CA PRO A 609 31.21 -57.29 96.10
C PRO A 609 31.84 -57.17 97.49
N ALA A 610 32.28 -58.29 98.08
CA ALA A 610 32.89 -58.30 99.41
C ALA A 610 34.34 -57.77 99.39
N LEU A 611 35.07 -57.97 98.29
CA LEU A 611 36.42 -57.43 98.11
C LEU A 611 36.39 -55.92 97.84
N ASP A 612 35.49 -55.46 96.97
CA ASP A 612 35.36 -54.04 96.62
C ASP A 612 34.87 -53.21 97.80
N ALA A 613 33.94 -53.73 98.62
CA ALA A 613 33.52 -53.09 99.85
C ALA A 613 34.68 -52.90 100.84
N ALA A 614 35.55 -53.90 100.99
CA ALA A 614 36.71 -53.81 101.87
C ALA A 614 37.80 -52.86 101.36
N LEU A 615 38.07 -52.82 100.04
CA LEU A 615 39.01 -51.86 99.43
C LEU A 615 38.48 -50.42 99.46
N ALA A 616 37.17 -50.23 99.31
CA ALA A 616 36.53 -48.93 99.46
C ALA A 616 36.60 -48.43 100.92
N SER A 617 36.34 -49.30 101.89
CA SER A 617 36.47 -49.01 103.33
C SER A 617 37.90 -48.57 103.69
N LEU A 618 38.92 -49.16 103.05
CA LEU A 618 40.34 -48.80 103.24
C LEU A 618 40.72 -47.44 102.65
N LYS A 619 40.08 -46.99 101.55
CA LYS A 619 40.34 -45.67 100.94
C LYS A 619 39.87 -44.50 101.81
N ASN A 620 38.92 -44.74 102.72
CA ASN A 620 38.41 -43.74 103.64
C ASN A 620 39.31 -43.51 104.86
N LEU A 621 40.41 -44.26 105.03
CA LEU A 621 41.37 -44.06 106.10
C LEU A 621 42.36 -42.94 105.75
N ASN A 622 42.48 -41.96 106.64
CA ASN A 622 43.35 -40.81 106.46
C ASN A 622 44.65 -41.00 107.24
N LYS A 623 45.72 -40.27 106.86
CA LYS A 623 47.03 -40.34 107.56
C LYS A 623 46.93 -40.12 109.08
N GLY A 624 45.95 -39.34 109.55
CA GLY A 624 45.69 -39.08 110.97
C GLY A 624 45.31 -40.32 111.76
N ASP A 625 44.50 -41.21 111.17
CA ASP A 625 43.95 -42.41 111.84
C ASP A 625 45.05 -43.46 112.11
N VAL A 626 46.03 -43.54 111.21
CA VAL A 626 47.20 -44.43 111.34
C VAL A 626 48.21 -43.88 112.36
N VAL A 627 48.32 -42.55 112.49
CA VAL A 627 49.16 -41.91 113.51
C VAL A 627 48.59 -42.11 114.91
N GLU A 628 47.26 -42.13 115.06
CA GLU A 628 46.57 -42.41 116.33
C GLU A 628 46.90 -43.81 116.89
N LEU A 629 46.95 -44.82 116.03
CA LEU A 629 47.35 -46.18 116.43
C LEU A 629 48.82 -46.28 116.84
N ARG A 630 49.69 -45.44 116.25
CA ARG A 630 51.13 -45.41 116.55
C ARG A 630 51.44 -44.79 117.91
N THR A 631 50.70 -43.77 118.33
CA THR A 631 50.97 -43.02 119.57
C THR A 631 50.52 -43.76 120.83
N MET A 632 49.75 -44.84 120.72
CA MET A 632 49.33 -45.66 121.87
C MET A 632 50.52 -46.38 122.53
N GLN A 633 50.78 -46.08 123.81
CA GLN A 633 51.83 -46.75 124.59
C GLN A 633 51.39 -48.13 125.13
N SER A 634 50.10 -48.34 125.40
CA SER A 634 49.53 -49.65 125.77
C SER A 634 48.15 -49.85 125.12
N PRO A 635 48.04 -50.61 124.01
CA PRO A 635 46.80 -50.70 123.25
C PRO A 635 45.78 -51.67 123.86
N PRO A 636 44.47 -51.46 123.65
CA PRO A 636 43.42 -52.42 124.00
C PRO A 636 43.57 -53.76 123.24
N GLN A 637 43.06 -54.85 123.81
CA GLN A 637 43.23 -56.21 123.27
C GLN A 637 42.73 -56.36 121.82
N GLY A 638 41.63 -55.72 121.43
CA GLY A 638 41.11 -55.76 120.06
C GLY A 638 42.05 -55.14 119.02
N VAL A 639 42.77 -54.07 119.37
CA VAL A 639 43.73 -53.42 118.46
C VAL A 639 44.98 -54.29 118.27
N ARG A 640 45.41 -55.00 119.33
CA ARG A 640 46.54 -55.94 119.26
C ARG A 640 46.24 -57.11 118.32
N MET A 641 45.04 -57.69 118.39
CA MET A 641 44.62 -58.79 117.51
C MET A 641 44.57 -58.39 116.02
N VAL A 642 44.13 -57.16 115.70
CA VAL A 642 44.09 -56.68 114.31
C VAL A 642 45.48 -56.52 113.75
N MET A 643 46.41 -55.94 114.52
CA MET A 643 47.80 -55.81 114.08
C MET A 643 48.50 -57.16 114.00
N GLU A 644 48.17 -58.12 114.87
CA GLU A 644 48.63 -59.51 114.77
C GLU A 644 48.20 -60.16 113.45
N ALA A 645 46.91 -60.10 113.12
CA ALA A 645 46.38 -60.69 111.89
C ALA A 645 47.04 -60.07 110.63
N VAL A 646 47.25 -58.75 110.63
CA VAL A 646 47.94 -58.04 109.53
C VAL A 646 49.42 -58.45 109.46
N CYS A 647 50.11 -58.58 110.59
CA CYS A 647 51.50 -59.05 110.61
C CYS A 647 51.62 -60.48 110.08
N ILE A 648 50.66 -61.36 110.41
CA ILE A 648 50.63 -62.74 109.92
C ILE A 648 50.38 -62.78 108.41
N LEU A 649 49.38 -62.03 107.90
CA LEU A 649 49.11 -61.93 106.46
C LEU A 649 50.29 -61.37 105.66
N LYS A 650 51.11 -60.51 106.28
CA LYS A 650 52.35 -59.96 105.70
C LYS A 650 53.61 -60.78 106.00
N GLY A 651 53.52 -61.87 106.75
CA GLY A 651 54.64 -62.77 107.04
C GLY A 651 55.70 -62.23 108.01
N ILE A 652 55.35 -61.29 108.89
CA ILE A 652 56.30 -60.62 109.80
C ILE A 652 56.47 -61.41 111.09
N LYS A 653 57.72 -61.62 111.51
CA LYS A 653 58.08 -62.47 112.67
C LYS A 653 57.95 -61.71 114.00
N PRO A 654 57.44 -62.35 115.08
CA PRO A 654 57.26 -61.72 116.39
C PRO A 654 58.57 -61.58 117.20
N LYS A 655 58.56 -60.72 118.23
CA LYS A 655 59.62 -60.67 119.25
C LYS A 655 59.21 -61.51 120.47
N THR A 656 60.15 -62.28 121.01
CA THR A 656 59.92 -63.15 122.18
C THR A 656 60.62 -62.61 123.42
N TYR A 657 59.89 -62.44 124.52
CA TYR A 657 60.42 -62.08 125.82
C TYR A 657 60.46 -63.30 126.77
N PRO A 658 61.46 -63.42 127.66
CA PRO A 658 61.48 -64.44 128.71
C PRO A 658 60.44 -64.13 129.80
N GLY A 659 59.58 -65.08 130.13
CA GLY A 659 58.49 -64.93 131.12
C GLY A 659 58.88 -65.24 132.57
N GLN A 660 57.98 -64.94 133.52
CA GLN A 660 58.18 -65.10 134.98
C GLN A 660 58.19 -66.55 135.50
N LYS A 661 58.10 -67.58 134.64
CA LYS A 661 58.33 -69.00 135.02
C LYS A 661 59.47 -69.57 134.16
N PRO A 662 60.35 -70.44 134.70
CA PRO A 662 61.45 -71.01 133.93
C PRO A 662 60.91 -71.78 132.71
N GLY A 663 61.19 -71.29 131.50
CA GLY A 663 60.83 -71.93 130.23
C GLY A 663 59.66 -71.33 129.45
N SER A 664 58.87 -70.39 129.99
CA SER A 664 57.80 -69.74 129.21
C SER A 664 58.30 -68.53 128.42
N ARG A 665 57.98 -68.46 127.13
CA ARG A 665 58.25 -67.32 126.24
C ARG A 665 56.92 -66.63 125.91
N ILE A 666 56.84 -65.32 126.13
CA ILE A 666 55.70 -64.51 125.68
C ILE A 666 56.03 -64.00 124.28
N ILE A 667 55.17 -64.31 123.32
CA ILE A 667 55.30 -63.89 121.92
C ILE A 667 54.50 -62.58 121.79
N ASP A 668 55.18 -61.49 121.47
CA ASP A 668 54.54 -60.19 121.28
C ASP A 668 54.75 -59.72 119.83
N TYR A 669 53.64 -59.50 119.12
CA TYR A 669 53.58 -58.96 117.76
C TYR A 669 53.36 -57.45 117.74
N TRP A 670 53.11 -56.82 118.88
CA TRP A 670 52.85 -55.38 118.95
C TRP A 670 54.09 -54.54 118.64
N ASP A 671 55.26 -54.88 119.19
CA ASP A 671 56.50 -54.16 118.89
C ASP A 671 56.89 -54.20 117.40
N PRO A 672 56.86 -55.36 116.71
CA PRO A 672 57.01 -55.42 115.26
C PRO A 672 55.89 -54.67 114.50
N GLY A 673 54.64 -54.79 114.97
CA GLY A 673 53.49 -54.10 114.38
C GLY A 673 53.61 -52.56 114.46
N LYS A 674 54.18 -52.04 115.55
CA LYS A 674 54.43 -50.61 115.74
C LYS A 674 55.47 -50.06 114.78
N ALA A 675 56.45 -50.87 114.37
CA ALA A 675 57.43 -50.52 113.35
C ALA A 675 56.79 -50.40 111.95
N LEU A 676 55.76 -51.21 111.63
CA LEU A 676 55.01 -51.08 110.37
C LEU A 676 54.22 -49.78 110.28
N LEU A 677 53.74 -49.28 111.41
CA LEU A 677 52.97 -48.03 111.52
C LEU A 677 53.87 -46.77 111.54
N GLN A 678 55.19 -46.91 111.47
CA GLN A 678 56.13 -45.78 111.57
C GLN A 678 55.98 -44.81 110.39
N ASP A 679 55.66 -45.33 109.21
CA ASP A 679 55.44 -44.57 107.97
C ASP A 679 54.02 -44.81 107.41
N PRO A 680 53.04 -43.95 107.77
CA PRO A 680 51.62 -44.17 107.51
C PRO A 680 51.24 -44.34 106.04
N THR A 681 51.91 -43.59 105.16
CA THR A 681 51.65 -43.60 103.72
C THR A 681 52.05 -44.93 103.09
N ARG A 682 53.23 -45.43 103.47
CA ARG A 682 53.76 -46.70 102.95
C ARG A 682 52.98 -47.90 103.48
N PHE A 683 52.47 -47.83 104.71
CA PHE A 683 51.62 -48.87 105.29
C PHE A 683 50.30 -49.05 104.52
N LEU A 684 49.58 -47.95 104.23
CA LEU A 684 48.33 -48.01 103.46
C LEU A 684 48.57 -48.46 102.02
N ASP A 685 49.59 -47.92 101.34
CA ASP A 685 49.96 -48.36 99.99
C ASP A 685 50.30 -49.85 99.92
N ASN A 686 50.97 -50.38 100.95
CA ASN A 686 51.28 -51.80 101.04
C ASN A 686 50.02 -52.67 101.23
N LEU A 687 48.95 -52.17 101.84
CA LEU A 687 47.67 -52.89 101.95
C LEU A 687 46.91 -52.88 100.61
N PHE A 688 46.95 -51.77 99.86
CA PHE A 688 46.35 -51.68 98.52
C PHE A 688 47.05 -52.55 97.47
N LYS A 689 48.39 -52.60 97.51
CA LYS A 689 49.22 -53.37 96.56
C LYS A 689 49.47 -54.81 97.02
N PHE A 690 48.65 -55.34 97.93
CA PHE A 690 48.81 -56.73 98.38
C PHE A 690 48.40 -57.68 97.26
N ASP A 691 49.26 -58.66 96.99
CA ASP A 691 49.04 -59.66 95.96
C ASP A 691 47.96 -60.66 96.42
N LYS A 692 46.74 -60.42 95.94
CA LYS A 692 45.52 -61.15 96.32
C LYS A 692 45.38 -62.50 95.63
N GLU A 693 46.20 -62.79 94.62
CA GLU A 693 46.08 -64.02 93.81
C GLU A 693 47.06 -65.11 94.26
N ASN A 694 47.99 -64.81 95.18
CA ASN A 694 49.05 -65.74 95.57
C ASN A 694 49.26 -65.83 97.10
N ILE A 695 48.18 -66.05 97.86
CA ILE A 695 48.24 -66.27 99.32
C ILE A 695 48.48 -67.76 99.62
N SER A 696 49.54 -68.09 100.38
CA SER A 696 49.88 -69.49 100.69
C SER A 696 48.97 -70.13 101.75
N ASP A 697 48.74 -71.45 101.63
CA ASP A 697 47.89 -72.24 102.54
C ASP A 697 48.35 -72.22 104.01
N GLU A 698 49.66 -72.10 104.24
CA GLU A 698 50.21 -72.01 105.61
C GLU A 698 49.81 -70.70 106.29
N THR A 699 49.73 -69.61 105.54
CA THR A 699 49.33 -68.29 106.05
C THR A 699 47.82 -68.28 106.34
N MET A 700 47.01 -68.90 105.49
CA MET A 700 45.56 -69.05 105.69
C MET A 700 45.23 -69.83 106.97
N LYS A 701 45.93 -70.95 107.23
CA LYS A 701 45.74 -71.75 108.45
C LYS A 701 46.10 -70.99 109.73
N LYS A 702 47.08 -70.08 109.69
CA LYS A 702 47.51 -69.29 110.86
C LYS A 702 46.58 -68.12 111.17
N VAL A 703 45.90 -67.56 110.16
CA VAL A 703 44.95 -66.44 110.32
C VAL A 703 43.53 -66.93 110.63
N ARG A 704 43.18 -68.16 110.21
CA ARG A 704 41.86 -68.78 110.44
C ARG A 704 41.32 -68.69 111.88
N PRO A 705 42.11 -68.97 112.96
CA PRO A 705 41.61 -68.88 114.33
C PRO A 705 41.19 -67.45 114.72
N TYR A 706 41.81 -66.43 114.13
CA TYR A 706 41.46 -65.03 114.36
C TYR A 706 40.18 -64.64 113.62
N ILE A 707 39.96 -65.12 112.38
CA ILE A 707 38.75 -64.81 111.59
C ILE A 707 37.51 -65.52 112.17
N GLU A 708 37.68 -66.69 112.78
CA GLU A 708 36.61 -67.44 113.44
C GLU A 708 36.32 -66.96 114.88
N ASP A 709 37.18 -66.12 115.48
CA ASP A 709 36.96 -65.55 116.82
C ASP A 709 35.85 -64.47 116.80
N PRO A 710 34.77 -64.61 117.61
CA PRO A 710 33.68 -63.64 117.66
C PRO A 710 34.09 -62.24 118.15
N THR A 711 35.23 -62.10 118.84
CA THR A 711 35.77 -60.79 119.22
C THR A 711 36.50 -60.06 118.08
N PHE A 712 36.77 -60.75 116.97
CA PHE A 712 37.43 -60.25 115.76
C PHE A 712 36.44 -59.95 114.61
N LEU A 713 35.24 -59.49 114.97
CA LEU A 713 34.26 -58.98 114.03
C LEU A 713 34.44 -57.46 113.87
N PRO A 714 34.28 -56.89 112.66
CA PRO A 714 34.37 -55.45 112.44
C PRO A 714 33.49 -54.65 113.41
N GLU A 715 32.26 -55.10 113.67
CA GLU A 715 31.33 -54.45 114.59
C GLU A 715 31.83 -54.38 116.05
N HIS A 716 32.57 -55.40 116.49
CA HIS A 716 33.15 -55.44 117.84
C HIS A 716 34.42 -54.57 117.95
N ILE A 717 35.24 -54.58 116.91
CA ILE A 717 36.46 -53.76 116.82
C ILE A 717 36.12 -52.28 116.64
N ALA A 718 35.03 -51.95 115.95
CA ALA A 718 34.55 -50.58 115.76
C ALA A 718 34.24 -49.86 117.08
N LYS A 719 33.80 -50.59 118.12
CA LYS A 719 33.57 -50.05 119.47
C LYS A 719 34.86 -49.63 120.18
N VAL A 720 36.00 -50.22 119.78
CA VAL A 720 37.30 -50.02 120.42
C VAL A 720 38.18 -49.05 119.62
N SER A 721 38.18 -49.16 118.30
CA SER A 721 38.85 -48.22 117.41
C SER A 721 38.21 -48.24 116.03
N LYS A 722 37.67 -47.09 115.60
CA LYS A 722 37.12 -46.93 114.25
C LYS A 722 38.18 -47.20 113.17
N ALA A 723 39.42 -46.77 113.39
CA ALA A 723 40.53 -46.95 112.45
C ALA A 723 40.91 -48.42 112.21
N CYS A 724 40.76 -49.30 113.21
CA CYS A 724 41.06 -50.73 113.07
C CYS A 724 39.92 -51.55 112.41
N THR A 725 38.73 -50.99 112.29
CA THR A 725 37.55 -51.66 111.70
C THR A 725 37.78 -52.02 110.23
N SER A 726 38.21 -51.05 109.44
CA SER A 726 38.45 -51.21 107.99
C SER A 726 39.64 -52.13 107.70
N ILE A 727 40.65 -52.13 108.57
CA ILE A 727 41.80 -53.06 108.49
C ILE A 727 41.35 -54.50 108.81
N CYS A 728 40.41 -54.68 109.76
CA CYS A 728 39.80 -55.98 110.05
C CYS A 728 38.93 -56.50 108.90
N GLU A 729 38.11 -55.64 108.28
CA GLU A 729 37.29 -56.01 107.11
C GLU A 729 38.15 -56.48 105.94
N TRP A 730 39.25 -55.78 105.68
CA TRP A 730 40.23 -56.14 104.67
C TRP A 730 40.84 -57.54 104.88
N ALA A 731 41.27 -57.84 106.11
CA ALA A 731 41.85 -59.15 106.42
C ALA A 731 40.87 -60.31 106.18
N ARG A 732 39.57 -60.11 106.46
CA ARG A 732 38.51 -61.11 106.21
C ARG A 732 38.15 -61.23 104.72
N ALA A 733 38.11 -60.12 103.99
CA ALA A 733 37.80 -60.12 102.56
C ALA A 733 38.89 -60.84 101.73
N MET A 734 40.16 -60.64 102.08
CA MET A 734 41.29 -61.32 101.41
C MET A 734 41.25 -62.84 101.61
N TYR A 735 40.83 -63.31 102.79
CA TYR A 735 40.60 -64.73 103.05
C TYR A 735 39.49 -65.32 102.15
N LYS A 736 38.36 -64.63 101.98
CA LYS A 736 37.21 -65.10 101.18
C LYS A 736 37.48 -65.09 99.67
N TYR A 737 38.23 -64.11 99.17
CA TYR A 737 38.60 -64.03 97.75
C TYR A 737 39.54 -65.16 97.31
N ALA A 738 40.51 -65.53 98.16
CA ALA A 738 41.41 -66.65 97.90
C ALA A 738 40.68 -68.00 97.83
N GLU A 739 39.60 -68.19 98.59
CA GLU A 739 38.79 -69.41 98.57
C GLU A 739 38.02 -69.59 97.24
N ILE A 740 37.47 -68.50 96.69
CA ILE A 740 36.63 -68.53 95.48
C ILE A 740 37.48 -68.58 94.20
N THR A 741 38.64 -67.92 94.17
CA THR A 741 39.53 -67.92 92.99
C THR A 741 39.97 -69.34 92.61
N ARG A 742 40.10 -70.25 93.58
CA ARG A 742 40.45 -71.67 93.35
C ARG A 742 39.38 -72.45 92.56
N ILE A 743 38.12 -72.02 92.62
CA ILE A 743 36.99 -72.71 91.98
C ILE A 743 36.87 -72.29 90.50
N VAL A 744 37.23 -71.05 90.16
CA VAL A 744 36.99 -70.47 88.81
C VAL A 744 38.16 -70.71 87.83
N GLU A 745 39.36 -70.99 88.33
CA GLU A 745 40.58 -71.17 87.51
C GLU A 745 40.47 -72.24 86.40
N PRO A 746 39.86 -73.42 86.61
CA PRO A 746 39.70 -74.42 85.55
C PRO A 746 38.75 -73.98 84.42
N LYS A 747 37.71 -73.19 84.73
CA LYS A 747 36.71 -72.72 83.75
C LYS A 747 37.27 -71.62 82.84
N ARG A 748 38.19 -70.79 83.36
CA ARG A 748 38.87 -69.72 82.58
C ARG A 748 39.78 -70.26 81.47
N ILE A 749 40.46 -71.38 81.72
CA ILE A 749 41.39 -71.99 80.75
C ILE A 749 40.63 -72.59 79.56
N ALA A 750 39.46 -73.21 79.79
CA ALA A 750 38.62 -73.75 78.71
C ALA A 750 38.01 -72.66 77.79
N LEU A 751 37.70 -71.49 78.36
CA LEU A 751 37.12 -70.34 77.66
C LEU A 751 38.16 -69.58 76.82
N ALA A 752 39.42 -69.54 77.27
CA ALA A 752 40.51 -68.92 76.51
C ALA A 752 40.88 -69.69 75.24
N GLY A 753 40.86 -71.04 75.28
CA GLY A 753 41.14 -71.88 74.12
C GLY A 753 40.10 -71.71 73.00
N THR A 754 38.81 -71.69 73.36
CA THR A 754 37.71 -71.60 72.38
C THR A 754 37.54 -70.21 71.78
N LYS A 755 37.88 -69.13 72.50
CA LYS A 755 37.89 -67.76 71.96
C LYS A 755 39.02 -67.48 70.96
N ALA A 756 40.18 -68.13 71.09
CA ALA A 756 41.28 -67.95 70.15
C ALA A 756 40.94 -68.51 68.75
N ASP A 757 40.31 -69.68 68.69
CA ASP A 757 39.88 -70.30 67.43
C ASP A 757 38.76 -69.51 66.72
N LEU A 758 37.91 -68.84 67.48
CA LEU A 758 36.86 -67.97 66.95
C LEU A 758 37.41 -66.66 66.37
N ALA A 759 38.44 -66.07 66.96
CA ALA A 759 39.05 -64.83 66.47
C ALA A 759 39.73 -65.02 65.10
N VAL A 760 40.46 -66.13 64.92
CA VAL A 760 41.13 -66.46 63.65
C VAL A 760 40.12 -66.66 62.51
N THR A 761 38.97 -67.29 62.80
CA THR A 761 37.94 -67.54 61.78
C THR A 761 37.15 -66.27 61.41
N MET A 762 36.99 -65.31 62.32
CA MET A 762 36.35 -64.02 62.01
C MET A 762 37.27 -63.04 61.26
N GLU A 763 38.58 -63.07 61.49
CA GLU A 763 39.54 -62.20 60.81
C GLU A 763 39.69 -62.56 59.32
N ALA A 764 39.74 -63.86 59.00
CA ALA A 764 39.75 -64.34 57.61
C ALA A 764 38.47 -63.93 56.84
N LEU A 765 37.31 -63.98 57.49
CA LEU A 765 36.02 -63.58 56.90
C LEU A 765 35.95 -62.06 56.62
N ALA A 766 36.53 -61.23 57.49
CA ALA A 766 36.58 -59.79 57.31
C ALA A 766 37.48 -59.38 56.12
N GLU A 767 38.61 -60.04 55.93
CA GLU A 767 39.51 -59.82 54.79
C GLU A 767 38.88 -60.27 53.45
N ALA A 768 38.10 -61.35 53.47
CA ALA A 768 37.38 -61.82 52.29
C ALA A 768 36.22 -60.88 51.90
N LYS A 769 35.46 -60.35 52.87
CA LYS A 769 34.41 -59.34 52.63
C LYS A 769 34.96 -58.01 52.11
N GLY A 770 36.11 -57.54 52.63
CA GLY A 770 36.75 -56.31 52.14
C GLY A 770 37.22 -56.39 50.67
N ARG A 771 37.65 -57.58 50.22
CA ARG A 771 37.98 -57.82 48.80
C ARG A 771 36.76 -57.80 47.90
N LEU A 772 35.62 -58.31 48.36
CA LEU A 772 34.35 -58.29 47.63
C LEU A 772 33.87 -56.84 47.38
N ASP A 773 33.86 -56.01 48.42
CA ASP A 773 33.43 -54.60 48.32
C ASP A 773 34.31 -53.77 47.37
N ALA A 774 35.61 -54.05 47.31
CA ALA A 774 36.53 -53.37 46.39
C ALA A 774 36.22 -53.71 44.91
N VAL A 775 35.91 -54.98 44.62
CA VAL A 775 35.57 -55.45 43.27
C VAL A 775 34.20 -54.92 42.84
N GLU A 776 33.19 -54.94 43.72
CA GLU A 776 31.85 -54.40 43.42
C GLU A 776 31.87 -52.88 43.15
N ASN A 777 32.65 -52.11 43.91
CA ASN A 777 32.82 -50.67 43.67
C ASN A 777 33.56 -50.38 42.35
N GLY A 778 34.56 -51.20 41.99
CA GLY A 778 35.23 -51.15 40.69
C GLY A 778 34.25 -51.39 39.52
N LEU A 779 33.39 -52.41 39.66
CA LEU A 779 32.37 -52.77 38.68
C LEU A 779 31.34 -51.66 38.47
N SER A 780 30.89 -51.02 39.56
CA SER A 780 29.95 -49.88 39.52
C SER A 780 30.51 -48.68 38.75
N ASN A 781 31.77 -48.33 38.98
CA ASN A 781 32.43 -47.22 38.29
C ASN A 781 32.69 -47.52 36.80
N LEU A 782 33.06 -48.77 36.48
CA LEU A 782 33.21 -49.23 35.09
C LEU A 782 31.86 -49.26 34.35
N ASN A 783 30.76 -49.68 34.99
CA ASN A 783 29.41 -49.61 34.43
C ASN A 783 28.94 -48.16 34.20
N GLY A 784 29.30 -47.24 35.10
CA GLY A 784 29.06 -45.80 34.91
C GLY A 784 29.79 -45.26 33.66
N LYS A 785 31.07 -45.60 33.48
CA LYS A 785 31.84 -45.23 32.28
C LYS A 785 31.28 -45.87 31.01
N LEU A 786 30.90 -47.15 31.05
CA LEU A 786 30.27 -47.85 29.94
C LEU A 786 28.97 -47.16 29.50
N SER A 787 28.08 -46.80 30.44
CA SER A 787 26.83 -46.12 30.09
C SER A 787 27.07 -44.75 29.43
N SER A 788 28.06 -43.98 29.90
CA SER A 788 28.44 -42.72 29.25
C SER A 788 29.05 -42.92 27.85
N ALA A 789 29.88 -43.95 27.66
CA ALA A 789 30.49 -44.28 26.39
C ALA A 789 29.46 -44.82 25.39
N ILE A 790 28.49 -45.63 25.84
CA ILE A 790 27.33 -46.09 25.05
C ILE A 790 26.46 -44.91 24.63
N ASN A 791 26.15 -43.98 25.54
CA ASN A 791 25.37 -42.79 25.20
C ASN A 791 26.10 -41.92 24.18
N ARG A 792 27.41 -41.72 24.34
CA ARG A 792 28.22 -40.95 23.38
C ARG A 792 28.33 -41.64 22.03
N LYS A 793 28.48 -42.97 21.99
CA LYS A 793 28.41 -43.76 20.75
C LYS A 793 27.06 -43.56 20.08
N LYS A 794 25.97 -43.72 20.84
CA LYS A 794 24.60 -43.58 20.33
C LYS A 794 24.31 -42.17 19.81
N GLU A 795 24.77 -41.13 20.50
CA GLU A 795 24.66 -39.75 20.05
C GLU A 795 25.43 -39.48 18.76
N LEU A 796 26.67 -40.00 18.65
CA LEU A 796 27.45 -39.91 17.41
C LEU A 796 26.81 -40.71 16.27
N GLU A 797 26.21 -41.87 16.57
CA GLU A 797 25.51 -42.74 15.63
C GLU A 797 24.21 -42.09 15.13
N ASP A 798 23.40 -41.54 16.02
CA ASP A 798 22.19 -40.78 15.69
C ASP A 798 22.54 -39.53 14.86
N ASN A 799 23.60 -38.78 15.21
CA ASN A 799 24.06 -37.62 14.44
C ASN A 799 24.62 -37.99 13.07
N SER A 800 25.34 -39.12 12.96
CA SER A 800 25.86 -39.63 11.68
C SER A 800 24.72 -40.07 10.76
N VAL A 801 23.75 -40.83 11.28
CA VAL A 801 22.58 -41.27 10.52
C VAL A 801 21.74 -40.07 10.07
N LEU A 802 21.55 -39.08 10.95
CA LEU A 802 20.83 -37.85 10.62
C LEU A 802 21.57 -37.02 9.56
N CYS A 803 22.90 -36.87 9.65
CA CYS A 803 23.70 -36.19 8.63
C CYS A 803 23.70 -36.94 7.29
N GLU A 804 23.76 -38.27 7.29
CA GLU A 804 23.70 -39.07 6.06
C GLU A 804 22.32 -38.99 5.41
N ALA A 805 21.25 -39.04 6.19
CA ALA A 805 19.89 -38.81 5.70
C ALA A 805 19.71 -37.40 5.13
N ARG A 806 20.26 -36.37 5.80
CA ARG A 806 20.27 -34.98 5.31
C ARG A 806 21.07 -34.83 4.02
N LEU A 807 22.24 -35.47 3.91
CA LEU A 807 23.06 -35.45 2.68
C LEU A 807 22.35 -36.12 1.50
N ILE A 808 21.67 -37.24 1.73
CA ILE A 808 20.87 -37.91 0.68
C ILE A 808 19.73 -37.01 0.21
N ARG A 809 18.99 -36.39 1.15
CA ARG A 809 17.90 -35.45 0.85
C ARG A 809 18.41 -34.20 0.12
N ALA A 810 19.53 -33.64 0.58
CA ALA A 810 20.21 -32.52 -0.02
C ALA A 810 20.68 -32.79 -1.45
N ALA A 811 21.29 -33.96 -1.68
CA ALA A 811 21.72 -34.37 -3.01
C ALA A 811 20.52 -34.46 -3.98
N LYS A 812 19.40 -35.06 -3.53
CA LYS A 812 18.16 -35.09 -4.31
C LYS A 812 17.59 -33.70 -4.58
N LEU A 813 17.60 -32.81 -3.59
CA LEU A 813 17.10 -31.45 -3.72
C LEU A 813 17.95 -30.59 -4.67
N ILE A 814 19.28 -30.67 -4.55
CA ILE A 814 20.22 -29.94 -5.42
C ILE A 814 20.15 -30.47 -6.86
N ASP A 815 20.12 -31.78 -7.06
CA ASP A 815 20.03 -32.37 -8.40
C ASP A 815 18.64 -32.16 -9.04
N GLY A 816 17.59 -32.19 -8.21
CA GLY A 816 16.22 -31.84 -8.59
C GLY A 816 16.13 -30.42 -9.16
N LEU A 817 16.72 -29.44 -8.47
CA LEU A 817 16.65 -28.00 -8.75
C LEU A 817 17.78 -27.47 -9.65
N LYS A 818 18.73 -28.29 -10.09
CA LYS A 818 19.89 -27.85 -10.87
C LYS A 818 19.52 -27.17 -12.20
N ASP A 819 18.61 -27.79 -12.95
CA ASP A 819 18.12 -27.24 -14.23
C ASP A 819 17.29 -25.96 -13.99
N GLU A 820 16.51 -25.95 -12.90
CA GLU A 820 15.68 -24.82 -12.51
C GLU A 820 16.52 -23.62 -12.05
N ARG A 821 17.62 -23.85 -11.33
CA ARG A 821 18.58 -22.82 -10.93
C ARG A 821 19.17 -22.10 -12.14
N SER A 822 19.63 -22.86 -13.13
CA SER A 822 20.22 -22.31 -14.37
C SER A 822 19.21 -21.42 -15.08
N ARG A 823 17.98 -21.93 -15.22
CA ARG A 823 16.86 -21.18 -15.80
C ARG A 823 16.51 -19.93 -14.99
N TRP A 824 16.37 -20.03 -13.67
CA TRP A 824 16.05 -18.87 -12.83
C TRP A 824 17.12 -17.79 -12.92
N GLN A 825 18.40 -18.17 -13.03
CA GLN A 825 19.49 -17.22 -13.22
C GLN A 825 19.37 -16.48 -14.56
N GLU A 826 19.12 -17.20 -15.67
CA GLU A 826 18.83 -16.59 -16.98
C GLU A 826 17.56 -15.72 -16.93
N THR A 827 16.55 -16.14 -16.17
CA THR A 827 15.28 -15.42 -16.06
C THR A 827 15.46 -14.13 -15.25
N VAL A 828 16.26 -14.16 -14.18
CA VAL A 828 16.63 -12.97 -13.41
C VAL A 828 17.40 -11.98 -14.27
N GLU A 829 18.38 -12.43 -15.06
CA GLU A 829 19.13 -11.58 -15.98
C GLU A 829 18.21 -10.97 -17.06
N SER A 830 17.29 -11.77 -17.61
CA SER A 830 16.26 -11.29 -18.55
C SER A 830 15.33 -10.26 -17.90
N LEU A 831 14.89 -10.50 -16.66
CA LEU A 831 14.04 -9.58 -15.89
C LEU A 831 14.78 -8.28 -15.55
N GLU A 832 16.07 -8.33 -15.25
CA GLU A 832 16.91 -7.14 -15.04
C GLU A 832 17.05 -6.31 -16.32
N ASN A 833 17.33 -6.95 -17.46
CA ASN A 833 17.39 -6.27 -18.74
C ASN A 833 16.04 -5.65 -19.14
N LYS A 834 14.93 -6.34 -18.86
CA LYS A 834 13.57 -5.81 -19.04
C LYS A 834 13.29 -4.64 -18.10
N LEU A 835 13.67 -4.71 -16.83
CA LEU A 835 13.51 -3.61 -15.88
C LEU A 835 14.27 -2.35 -16.32
N ASN A 836 15.47 -2.50 -16.88
CA ASN A 836 16.24 -1.37 -17.42
C ASN A 836 15.61 -0.76 -18.67
N SER A 837 14.88 -1.56 -19.45
CA SER A 837 14.29 -1.18 -20.75
C SER A 837 12.79 -0.89 -20.69
N ILE A 838 12.14 -1.08 -19.53
CA ILE A 838 10.67 -1.02 -19.40
C ILE A 838 10.12 0.38 -19.66
N LEU A 839 10.95 1.41 -19.49
CA LEU A 839 10.51 2.81 -19.54
C LEU A 839 9.99 3.17 -20.93
N GLY A 840 10.72 2.82 -22.00
CA GLY A 840 10.26 3.03 -23.38
C GLY A 840 9.06 2.15 -23.74
N ASP A 841 9.06 0.88 -23.34
CA ASP A 841 7.97 -0.08 -23.61
C ASP A 841 6.64 0.38 -23.01
N VAL A 842 6.68 0.90 -21.78
CA VAL A 842 5.53 1.45 -21.08
C VAL A 842 5.07 2.75 -21.73
N LEU A 843 5.98 3.57 -22.27
CA LEU A 843 5.64 4.81 -22.95
C LEU A 843 4.88 4.57 -24.26
N ILE A 844 5.33 3.61 -25.08
CA ILE A 844 4.57 3.20 -26.29
C ILE A 844 3.22 2.63 -25.91
N SER A 845 3.18 1.84 -24.83
CA SER A 845 1.95 1.22 -24.34
C SER A 845 0.95 2.26 -23.83
N SER A 846 1.38 3.26 -23.08
CA SER A 846 0.51 4.35 -22.60
C SER A 846 0.03 5.23 -23.75
N GLY A 847 0.89 5.53 -24.74
CA GLY A 847 0.51 6.19 -25.99
C GLY A 847 -0.57 5.42 -26.75
N SER A 848 -0.43 4.10 -26.80
CA SER A 848 -1.40 3.21 -27.43
C SER A 848 -2.75 3.24 -26.73
N VAL A 849 -2.76 3.21 -25.39
CA VAL A 849 -3.99 3.28 -24.58
C VAL A 849 -4.69 4.64 -24.71
N ALA A 850 -3.93 5.73 -24.78
CA ALA A 850 -4.48 7.08 -24.82
C ALA A 850 -5.02 7.49 -26.20
N TYR A 851 -4.32 7.14 -27.29
CA TYR A 851 -4.56 7.74 -28.61
C TYR A 851 -4.96 6.78 -29.73
N LEU A 852 -4.56 5.51 -29.69
CA LEU A 852 -4.70 4.64 -30.87
C LEU A 852 -6.12 4.08 -31.04
N GLY A 853 -6.97 4.16 -30.01
CA GLY A 853 -8.36 3.68 -30.01
C GLY A 853 -9.20 3.98 -31.26
N PRO A 854 -9.35 5.25 -31.69
CA PRO A 854 -10.20 5.61 -32.82
C PRO A 854 -9.60 5.30 -34.21
N PHE A 855 -8.29 5.06 -34.30
CA PHE A 855 -7.61 4.86 -35.59
C PHE A 855 -7.75 3.43 -36.14
N THR A 856 -7.61 3.29 -37.46
CA THR A 856 -7.54 2.01 -38.18
C THR A 856 -6.17 1.34 -38.03
N GLU A 857 -6.07 0.05 -38.39
CA GLU A 857 -4.84 -0.75 -38.22
C GLU A 857 -3.60 -0.12 -38.86
N GLU A 858 -3.74 0.42 -40.08
CA GLU A 858 -2.65 1.06 -40.83
C GLU A 858 -2.09 2.27 -40.09
N TYR A 859 -2.98 3.14 -39.60
CA TYR A 859 -2.62 4.33 -38.83
C TYR A 859 -1.98 3.96 -37.48
N ARG A 860 -2.51 2.95 -36.78
CA ARG A 860 -1.91 2.45 -35.53
C ARG A 860 -0.51 1.90 -35.75
N SER A 861 -0.31 1.14 -36.83
CA SER A 861 0.99 0.59 -37.19
C SER A 861 1.97 1.69 -37.60
N SER A 862 1.55 2.67 -38.40
CA SER A 862 2.40 3.81 -38.78
C SER A 862 2.84 4.62 -37.55
N LEU A 863 1.89 4.99 -36.66
CA LEU A 863 2.19 5.77 -35.46
C LEU A 863 3.12 5.01 -34.51
N SER A 864 2.86 3.73 -34.26
CA SER A 864 3.74 2.92 -33.42
C SER A 864 5.17 2.84 -33.96
N HIS A 865 5.35 2.64 -35.28
CA HIS A 865 6.70 2.64 -35.88
C HIS A 865 7.40 4.00 -35.76
N GLU A 866 6.67 5.10 -35.92
CA GLU A 866 7.20 6.44 -35.76
C GLU A 866 7.64 6.71 -34.31
N TRP A 867 6.84 6.27 -33.33
CA TRP A 867 7.20 6.41 -31.92
C TRP A 867 8.40 5.54 -31.52
N ILE A 868 8.53 4.33 -32.07
CA ILE A 868 9.70 3.46 -31.82
C ILE A 868 10.98 4.14 -32.33
N LYS A 869 10.97 4.69 -33.54
CA LYS A 869 12.10 5.49 -34.06
C LYS A 869 12.39 6.72 -33.19
N GLY A 870 11.35 7.32 -32.61
CA GLY A 870 11.49 8.41 -31.65
C GLY A 870 12.21 8.00 -30.36
N LEU A 871 11.99 6.78 -29.86
CA LEU A 871 12.69 6.27 -28.67
C LEU A 871 14.20 6.16 -28.92
N ASP A 872 14.58 5.63 -30.08
CA ASP A 872 15.98 5.54 -30.51
C ASP A 872 16.64 6.93 -30.57
N PHE A 873 15.96 7.90 -31.20
CA PHE A 873 16.48 9.25 -31.38
C PHE A 873 16.66 9.98 -30.04
N ASN A 874 15.74 9.79 -29.09
CA ASN A 874 15.77 10.46 -27.78
C ASN A 874 16.56 9.69 -26.70
N GLY A 875 17.18 8.55 -27.05
CA GLY A 875 18.00 7.76 -26.14
C GLY A 875 17.23 7.16 -24.96
N VAL A 876 15.96 6.79 -25.16
CA VAL A 876 15.12 6.17 -24.13
C VAL A 876 15.29 4.63 -24.18
N PRO A 877 15.70 3.97 -23.08
CA PRO A 877 15.85 2.51 -23.05
C PRO A 877 14.53 1.78 -23.35
N HIS A 878 14.58 0.80 -24.25
CA HIS A 878 13.44 -0.01 -24.69
C HIS A 878 13.89 -1.40 -25.14
N THR A 879 12.97 -2.37 -25.15
CA THR A 879 13.25 -3.73 -25.65
C THR A 879 13.31 -3.75 -27.18
N SER A 880 13.80 -4.85 -27.78
CA SER A 880 13.93 -4.95 -29.24
C SER A 880 12.61 -4.81 -30.01
N ASP A 881 11.48 -5.20 -29.39
CA ASP A 881 10.14 -5.12 -29.97
C ASP A 881 9.14 -4.54 -28.95
N PRO A 882 9.16 -3.21 -28.70
CA PRO A 882 8.39 -2.54 -27.65
C PRO A 882 6.93 -2.33 -28.08
N THR A 883 6.24 -3.42 -28.44
CA THR A 883 4.86 -3.35 -28.90
C THR A 883 3.89 -3.39 -27.71
N PHE A 884 2.75 -2.72 -27.88
CA PHE A 884 1.69 -2.69 -26.87
C PHE A 884 1.20 -4.10 -26.48
N LEU A 885 1.09 -5.01 -27.45
CA LEU A 885 0.68 -6.39 -27.23
C LEU A 885 1.71 -7.18 -26.42
N ASN A 886 3.01 -7.03 -26.69
CA ASN A 886 4.05 -7.74 -25.95
C ASN A 886 4.18 -7.24 -24.50
N THR A 887 3.99 -5.93 -24.30
CA THR A 887 4.16 -5.30 -22.98
C THR A 887 2.97 -5.56 -22.06
N MET A 888 1.75 -5.42 -22.59
CA MET A 888 0.50 -5.45 -21.81
C MET A 888 -0.34 -6.70 -22.03
N GLY A 889 -0.14 -7.42 -23.13
CA GLY A 889 -0.93 -8.59 -23.47
C GLY A 889 -0.57 -9.80 -22.62
N ASP A 890 -1.50 -10.21 -21.75
CA ASP A 890 -1.45 -11.53 -21.15
C ASP A 890 -2.15 -12.53 -22.08
N PRO A 891 -1.43 -13.53 -22.63
CA PRO A 891 -2.03 -14.53 -23.52
C PRO A 891 -3.23 -15.26 -22.90
N VAL A 892 -3.23 -15.47 -21.59
CA VAL A 892 -4.34 -16.17 -20.90
C VAL A 892 -5.60 -15.31 -20.91
N LYS A 893 -5.49 -14.03 -20.53
CA LYS A 893 -6.64 -13.11 -20.54
C LYS A 893 -7.18 -12.87 -21.95
N ILE A 894 -6.29 -12.70 -22.93
CA ILE A 894 -6.69 -12.52 -24.34
C ILE A 894 -7.50 -13.73 -24.82
N ARG A 895 -7.10 -14.95 -24.42
CA ARG A 895 -7.86 -16.17 -24.74
C ARG A 895 -9.22 -16.19 -24.07
N THR A 896 -9.35 -15.79 -22.80
CA THR A 896 -10.65 -15.65 -22.13
C THR A 896 -11.56 -14.69 -22.89
N TRP A 897 -11.03 -13.58 -23.39
CA TRP A 897 -11.79 -12.64 -24.21
C TRP A 897 -12.21 -13.26 -25.55
N GLN A 898 -11.33 -14.01 -26.21
CA GLN A 898 -11.65 -14.72 -27.45
C GLN A 898 -12.76 -15.75 -27.25
N ILE A 899 -12.74 -16.50 -26.14
CA ILE A 899 -13.80 -17.44 -25.75
C ILE A 899 -15.12 -16.70 -25.51
N ALA A 900 -15.07 -15.51 -24.90
CA ALA A 900 -16.23 -14.64 -24.72
C ALA A 900 -16.74 -14.00 -26.03
N GLY A 901 -16.07 -14.21 -27.17
CA GLY A 901 -16.50 -13.74 -28.48
C GLY A 901 -15.71 -12.56 -29.04
N LEU A 902 -14.55 -12.22 -28.46
CA LEU A 902 -13.64 -11.23 -29.05
C LEU A 902 -12.97 -11.81 -30.32
N PRO A 903 -12.97 -11.09 -31.45
CA PRO A 903 -12.22 -11.48 -32.63
C PRO A 903 -10.71 -11.64 -32.36
N LYS A 904 -10.04 -12.51 -33.15
CA LYS A 904 -8.60 -12.82 -32.99
C LYS A 904 -7.67 -11.79 -33.64
N ASP A 905 -8.22 -10.83 -34.38
CA ASP A 905 -7.43 -9.81 -35.06
C ASP A 905 -6.71 -8.86 -34.10
N ARG A 906 -5.62 -8.28 -34.60
CA ARG A 906 -4.75 -7.39 -33.82
C ARG A 906 -5.50 -6.18 -33.26
N VAL A 907 -6.42 -5.59 -34.04
CA VAL A 907 -7.16 -4.37 -33.66
C VAL A 907 -8.14 -4.66 -32.53
N SER A 908 -8.88 -5.76 -32.61
CA SER A 908 -9.82 -6.23 -31.60
C SER A 908 -9.13 -6.56 -30.27
N VAL A 909 -7.99 -7.27 -30.32
CA VAL A 909 -7.20 -7.55 -29.11
C VAL A 909 -6.65 -6.26 -28.50
N GLN A 910 -6.15 -5.33 -29.32
CA GLN A 910 -5.74 -4.00 -28.84
C GLN A 910 -6.91 -3.24 -28.21
N ASN A 911 -8.10 -3.25 -28.83
CA ASN A 911 -9.29 -2.60 -28.28
C ASN A 911 -9.67 -3.19 -26.91
N GLY A 912 -9.56 -4.51 -26.75
CA GLY A 912 -9.76 -5.18 -25.46
C GLY A 912 -8.76 -4.73 -24.40
N LEU A 913 -7.48 -4.63 -24.76
CA LEU A 913 -6.43 -4.12 -23.87
C LEU A 913 -6.65 -2.64 -23.51
N ILE A 914 -7.03 -1.80 -24.47
CA ILE A 914 -7.32 -0.38 -24.21
C ILE A 914 -8.53 -0.28 -23.27
N ALA A 915 -9.58 -1.06 -23.47
CA ALA A 915 -10.76 -1.08 -22.61
C ALA A 915 -10.45 -1.49 -21.16
N GLU A 916 -9.49 -2.39 -20.94
CA GLU A 916 -9.07 -2.85 -19.60
C GLU A 916 -8.20 -1.83 -18.86
N TYR A 917 -7.23 -1.22 -19.55
CA TYR A 917 -6.20 -0.39 -18.91
C TYR A 917 -6.53 1.11 -18.86
N ASN A 918 -7.44 1.59 -19.70
CA ASN A 918 -7.83 3.01 -19.74
C ASN A 918 -8.63 3.42 -18.49
N GLU A 919 -8.44 4.64 -18.02
CA GLU A 919 -9.17 5.20 -16.88
C GLU A 919 -10.57 5.70 -17.26
N ARG A 920 -10.76 6.06 -18.52
CA ARG A 920 -12.04 6.50 -19.07
C ARG A 920 -12.79 5.33 -19.67
N TRP A 921 -14.11 5.40 -19.54
CA TRP A 921 -14.99 4.34 -20.01
C TRP A 921 -14.96 4.22 -21.54
N PRO A 922 -14.86 2.99 -22.08
CA PRO A 922 -14.78 2.76 -23.52
C PRO A 922 -16.14 2.96 -24.21
N LEU A 923 -16.11 3.71 -25.31
CA LEU A 923 -17.20 3.87 -26.26
C LEU A 923 -16.83 3.16 -27.56
N PHE A 924 -17.46 2.02 -27.80
CA PHE A 924 -17.22 1.20 -29.00
C PHE A 924 -18.06 1.68 -30.17
N ILE A 925 -17.39 2.02 -31.27
CA ILE A 925 -18.02 2.18 -32.59
C ILE A 925 -18.18 0.78 -33.18
N ASP A 926 -19.36 0.18 -32.98
CA ASP A 926 -19.65 -1.23 -33.23
C ASP A 926 -20.92 -1.38 -34.10
N PRO A 927 -20.84 -1.06 -35.41
CA PRO A 927 -22.01 -1.17 -36.29
C PRO A 927 -22.47 -2.62 -36.48
N GLN A 928 -21.61 -3.62 -36.24
CA GLN A 928 -21.96 -5.04 -36.36
C GLN A 928 -22.42 -5.70 -35.05
N GLY A 929 -22.32 -5.01 -33.91
CA GLY A 929 -22.74 -5.53 -32.60
C GLY A 929 -21.82 -6.60 -32.00
N GLN A 930 -20.57 -6.71 -32.47
CA GLN A 930 -19.61 -7.71 -31.98
C GLN A 930 -19.09 -7.37 -30.57
N ALA A 931 -18.70 -6.12 -30.33
CA ALA A 931 -18.29 -5.67 -29.00
C ALA A 931 -19.44 -5.81 -27.99
N ASN A 932 -20.67 -5.48 -28.42
CA ASN A 932 -21.86 -5.65 -27.58
C ASN A 932 -22.05 -7.11 -27.13
N LYS A 933 -21.91 -8.08 -28.04
CA LYS A 933 -21.98 -9.52 -27.71
C LYS A 933 -20.84 -9.95 -26.79
N TRP A 934 -19.62 -9.52 -27.08
CA TRP A 934 -18.45 -9.83 -26.27
C TRP A 934 -18.62 -9.36 -24.82
N ILE A 935 -19.05 -8.11 -24.60
CA ILE A 935 -19.24 -7.53 -23.25
C ILE A 935 -20.33 -8.26 -22.48
N LYS A 936 -21.43 -8.65 -23.15
CA LYS A 936 -22.51 -9.45 -22.54
C LYS A 936 -22.05 -10.82 -22.10
N ASN A 937 -21.25 -11.50 -22.92
CA ASN A 937 -20.72 -12.81 -22.59
C ASN A 937 -19.67 -12.75 -21.48
N LEU A 938 -18.80 -11.73 -21.50
CA LEU A 938 -17.76 -11.53 -20.50
C LEU A 938 -18.32 -11.34 -19.08
N ASN A 939 -19.42 -10.59 -18.95
CA ASN A 939 -20.03 -10.23 -17.66
C ASN A 939 -21.27 -11.09 -17.31
N LYS A 940 -21.42 -12.26 -17.94
CA LYS A 940 -22.60 -13.11 -17.77
C LYS A 940 -22.72 -13.68 -16.35
N GLU A 941 -21.60 -14.01 -15.73
CA GLU A 941 -21.54 -14.58 -14.37
C GLU A 941 -21.59 -13.50 -13.26
N SER A 942 -20.98 -12.34 -13.52
CA SER A 942 -20.93 -11.20 -12.58
C SER A 942 -22.21 -10.37 -12.53
N GLY A 943 -23.06 -10.48 -13.56
CA GLY A 943 -24.29 -9.71 -13.71
C GLY A 943 -24.05 -8.38 -14.43
N LEU A 944 -24.68 -8.21 -15.60
CA LEU A 944 -24.59 -7.00 -16.43
C LEU A 944 -25.93 -6.27 -16.45
N LEU A 945 -25.92 -4.98 -16.15
CA LEU A 945 -27.08 -4.10 -16.29
C LEU A 945 -27.06 -3.41 -17.66
N VAL A 946 -27.96 -3.83 -18.55
CA VAL A 946 -28.08 -3.26 -19.90
C VAL A 946 -29.22 -2.25 -19.95
N PHE A 947 -28.96 -1.06 -20.49
CA PHE A 947 -29.98 -0.02 -20.64
C PHE A 947 -29.76 0.85 -21.89
N LYS A 948 -30.75 1.68 -22.24
CA LYS A 948 -30.73 2.61 -23.37
C LYS A 948 -31.03 4.03 -22.91
N MET A 949 -30.58 5.04 -23.66
CA MET A 949 -30.85 6.46 -23.33
C MET A 949 -32.34 6.83 -23.31
N SER A 950 -33.19 6.07 -23.99
CA SER A 950 -34.64 6.30 -24.01
C SER A 950 -35.35 5.91 -22.71
N GLU A 951 -34.69 5.16 -21.81
CA GLU A 951 -35.31 4.65 -20.58
C GLU A 951 -35.35 5.70 -19.47
N LYS A 952 -36.45 5.76 -18.72
CA LYS A 952 -36.65 6.77 -17.67
C LYS A 952 -35.88 6.47 -16.37
N ASP A 953 -35.46 5.24 -16.13
CA ASP A 953 -34.83 4.81 -14.86
C ASP A 953 -33.28 4.73 -14.91
N ILE A 954 -32.62 5.37 -15.90
CA ILE A 954 -31.15 5.35 -16.06
C ILE A 954 -30.41 5.66 -14.76
N SER A 955 -30.81 6.71 -14.03
CA SER A 955 -30.18 7.09 -12.76
C SER A 955 -30.23 5.92 -11.78
N LYS A 956 -31.40 5.33 -11.52
CA LYS A 956 -31.53 4.19 -10.57
C LYS A 956 -30.74 2.96 -11.00
N ILE A 957 -30.63 2.69 -12.30
CA ILE A 957 -29.83 1.58 -12.82
C ILE A 957 -28.35 1.82 -12.51
N LEU A 958 -27.86 3.04 -12.77
CA LEU A 958 -26.49 3.44 -12.44
C LEU A 958 -26.24 3.46 -10.93
N GLU A 959 -27.19 3.94 -10.13
CA GLU A 959 -27.09 3.92 -8.67
C GLU A 959 -26.87 2.50 -8.14
N LYS A 960 -27.66 1.53 -8.64
CA LYS A 960 -27.47 0.11 -8.29
C LYS A 960 -26.14 -0.42 -8.78
N ALA A 961 -25.75 -0.10 -10.01
CA ALA A 961 -24.51 -0.58 -10.59
C ALA A 961 -23.29 -0.11 -9.79
N VAL A 962 -23.25 1.17 -9.44
CA VAL A 962 -22.16 1.79 -8.66
C VAL A 962 -22.14 1.28 -7.22
N LEU A 963 -23.30 1.12 -6.58
CA LEU A 963 -23.39 0.66 -5.19
C LEU A 963 -22.91 -0.79 -5.02
N TYR A 964 -23.25 -1.67 -5.96
CA TYR A 964 -22.92 -3.10 -5.90
C TYR A 964 -21.69 -3.49 -6.73
N GLY A 965 -21.06 -2.56 -7.44
CA GLY A 965 -19.91 -2.83 -8.31
C GLY A 965 -20.25 -3.67 -9.56
N MET A 966 -21.50 -3.65 -10.02
CA MET A 966 -21.93 -4.41 -11.21
C MET A 966 -21.50 -3.68 -12.49
N ALA A 967 -21.23 -4.45 -13.55
CA ALA A 967 -20.97 -3.87 -14.87
C ALA A 967 -22.27 -3.28 -15.45
N ALA A 968 -22.15 -2.15 -16.15
CA ALA A 968 -23.27 -1.49 -16.81
C ALA A 968 -22.96 -1.21 -18.29
N LEU A 969 -23.90 -1.53 -19.19
CA LEU A 969 -23.77 -1.38 -20.64
C LEU A 969 -24.86 -0.46 -21.21
N LEU A 970 -24.44 0.64 -21.83
CA LEU A 970 -25.30 1.54 -22.58
C LEU A 970 -25.31 1.18 -24.06
N GLU A 971 -26.48 0.80 -24.57
CA GLU A 971 -26.64 0.39 -25.97
C GLU A 971 -27.16 1.50 -26.88
N LYS A 972 -26.76 1.43 -28.16
CA LYS A 972 -27.27 2.27 -29.25
C LYS A 972 -27.14 3.75 -28.93
N LEU A 973 -25.96 4.15 -28.49
CA LEU A 973 -25.66 5.54 -28.24
C LEU A 973 -25.75 6.35 -29.53
N GLY A 974 -26.44 7.49 -29.46
CA GLY A 974 -26.46 8.49 -30.51
C GLY A 974 -25.15 9.29 -30.58
N GLU A 975 -25.21 10.48 -31.17
CA GLU A 975 -24.05 11.39 -31.23
C GLU A 975 -23.91 12.28 -29.99
N GLU A 976 -24.97 12.39 -29.18
CA GLU A 976 -25.03 13.22 -27.98
C GLU A 976 -25.08 12.38 -26.69
N LEU A 977 -24.38 12.85 -25.66
CA LEU A 977 -24.38 12.28 -24.31
C LEU A 977 -25.21 13.17 -23.38
N ASP A 978 -26.10 12.57 -22.58
CA ASP A 978 -26.86 13.30 -21.56
C ASP A 978 -25.93 13.67 -20.39
N PRO A 979 -25.89 14.95 -19.96
CA PRO A 979 -25.11 15.40 -18.81
C PRO A 979 -25.38 14.64 -17.49
N VAL A 980 -26.52 13.96 -17.35
CA VAL A 980 -26.81 13.09 -16.18
C VAL A 980 -25.76 11.98 -16.00
N LEU A 981 -25.07 11.58 -17.07
CA LEU A 981 -24.00 10.57 -17.02
C LEU A 981 -22.65 11.15 -16.56
N ASP A 982 -22.49 12.47 -16.52
CA ASP A 982 -21.21 13.13 -16.27
C ASP A 982 -20.52 12.73 -14.95
N PRO A 983 -21.24 12.54 -13.82
CA PRO A 983 -20.59 12.08 -12.59
C PRO A 983 -19.89 10.72 -12.74
N VAL A 984 -20.50 9.82 -13.51
CA VAL A 984 -19.95 8.49 -13.80
C VAL A 984 -18.87 8.57 -14.88
N LEU A 985 -19.11 9.31 -15.96
CA LEU A 985 -18.18 9.42 -17.08
C LEU A 985 -16.86 10.09 -16.70
N LEU A 986 -16.93 11.13 -15.86
CA LEU A 986 -15.76 11.87 -15.39
C LEU A 986 -15.17 11.30 -14.11
N ASN A 987 -15.71 10.18 -13.59
CA ASN A 987 -15.31 9.57 -12.31
C ASN A 987 -15.22 10.60 -11.16
N GLN A 988 -16.30 11.36 -10.93
CA GLN A 988 -16.37 12.39 -9.88
C GLN A 988 -16.56 11.77 -8.49
N VAL A 989 -15.54 11.07 -8.01
CA VAL A 989 -15.49 10.46 -6.68
C VAL A 989 -14.85 11.41 -5.67
N PHE A 990 -15.37 11.43 -4.45
CA PHE A 990 -14.79 12.20 -3.34
C PHE A 990 -14.86 11.41 -2.04
N TYR A 991 -13.89 11.66 -1.16
CA TYR A 991 -13.88 11.06 0.18
C TYR A 991 -14.80 11.83 1.12
N LYS A 992 -15.70 11.11 1.78
CA LYS A 992 -16.47 11.65 2.92
C LYS A 992 -16.13 10.81 4.15
N GLY A 993 -15.20 11.30 4.97
CA GLY A 993 -14.56 10.48 6.00
C GLY A 993 -13.56 9.50 5.36
N GLN A 994 -13.70 8.20 5.63
CA GLN A 994 -12.86 7.14 5.01
C GLN A 994 -13.54 6.42 3.82
N THR A 995 -14.80 6.74 3.51
CA THR A 995 -15.55 6.06 2.46
C THR A 995 -15.50 6.88 1.16
N LEU A 996 -15.21 6.21 0.04
CA LEU A 996 -15.30 6.80 -1.29
C LEU A 996 -16.78 6.91 -1.71
N MET A 997 -17.25 8.11 -2.03
CA MET A 997 -18.62 8.37 -2.42
C MET A 997 -18.67 9.06 -3.79
N MET A 998 -19.79 8.91 -4.50
CA MET A 998 -20.11 9.59 -5.76
C MET A 998 -21.51 10.21 -5.66
N LYS A 999 -21.68 11.42 -6.19
CA LYS A 999 -23.00 12.07 -6.29
C LYS A 999 -23.61 11.77 -7.66
N ILE A 1000 -24.73 11.07 -7.70
CA ILE A 1000 -25.50 10.80 -8.93
C ILE A 1000 -26.87 11.45 -8.76
N GLY A 1001 -27.16 12.50 -9.54
CA GLY A 1001 -28.33 13.35 -9.30
C GLY A 1001 -28.25 14.00 -7.92
N ASP A 1002 -29.30 13.86 -7.11
CA ASP A 1002 -29.34 14.36 -5.73
C ASP A 1002 -28.84 13.36 -4.68
N ASN A 1003 -28.60 12.11 -5.09
CA ASN A 1003 -28.24 11.02 -4.20
C ASN A 1003 -26.72 10.87 -4.07
N LEU A 1004 -26.25 10.66 -2.84
CA LEU A 1004 -24.85 10.48 -2.50
C LEU A 1004 -24.63 9.00 -2.15
N ILE A 1005 -23.87 8.29 -2.99
CA ILE A 1005 -23.81 6.83 -3.03
C ILE A 1005 -22.38 6.37 -2.80
N LYS A 1006 -22.20 5.22 -2.13
CA LYS A 1006 -20.89 4.61 -1.94
C LYS A 1006 -20.38 4.08 -3.28
N TYR A 1007 -19.16 4.46 -3.64
CA TYR A 1007 -18.52 3.99 -4.86
C TYR A 1007 -17.81 2.64 -4.61
N HIS A 1008 -17.99 1.69 -5.53
CA HIS A 1008 -17.32 0.40 -5.52
C HIS A 1008 -16.25 0.35 -6.63
N GLU A 1009 -15.03 -0.05 -6.31
CA GLU A 1009 -13.88 0.00 -7.24
C GLU A 1009 -13.99 -0.98 -8.41
N ASP A 1010 -14.72 -2.09 -8.22
CA ASP A 1010 -14.98 -3.08 -9.27
C ASP A 1010 -16.02 -2.64 -10.31
N PHE A 1011 -16.70 -1.51 -10.10
CA PHE A 1011 -17.67 -0.98 -11.06
C PHE A 1011 -17.01 -0.78 -12.44
N ARG A 1012 -17.72 -1.17 -13.51
CA ARG A 1012 -17.29 -0.99 -14.91
C ARG A 1012 -18.44 -0.46 -15.76
N PHE A 1013 -18.15 0.50 -16.63
CA PHE A 1013 -19.13 1.10 -17.53
C PHE A 1013 -18.69 0.98 -19.00
N TYR A 1014 -19.60 0.52 -19.86
CA TYR A 1014 -19.36 0.29 -21.28
C TYR A 1014 -20.42 0.99 -22.13
N MET A 1015 -20.03 1.52 -23.30
CA MET A 1015 -20.95 2.15 -24.24
C MET A 1015 -20.76 1.60 -25.65
N THR A 1016 -21.85 1.42 -26.39
CA THR A 1016 -21.82 0.94 -27.78
C THR A 1016 -22.68 1.84 -28.68
N THR A 1017 -22.18 2.18 -29.87
CA THR A 1017 -22.96 2.84 -30.93
C THR A 1017 -23.05 1.95 -32.16
N SER A 1018 -24.21 1.96 -32.82
CA SER A 1018 -24.45 1.25 -34.07
C SER A 1018 -24.10 2.09 -35.30
N TYR A 1019 -23.72 3.36 -35.14
CA TYR A 1019 -23.35 4.20 -36.27
C TYR A 1019 -21.95 3.84 -36.77
N PRO A 1020 -21.75 3.60 -38.09
CA PRO A 1020 -20.42 3.29 -38.63
C PRO A 1020 -19.44 4.47 -38.60
N ASN A 1021 -19.95 5.70 -38.74
CA ASN A 1021 -19.15 6.93 -38.71
C ASN A 1021 -19.90 8.03 -37.94
N PRO A 1022 -19.99 7.92 -36.59
CA PRO A 1022 -20.63 8.94 -35.77
C PRO A 1022 -19.79 10.22 -35.74
N ASN A 1023 -20.43 11.38 -35.85
CA ASN A 1023 -19.76 12.66 -35.69
C ASN A 1023 -19.82 13.11 -34.23
N PHE A 1024 -19.01 12.47 -33.39
CA PHE A 1024 -18.93 12.84 -31.98
C PHE A 1024 -18.38 14.26 -31.80
N SER A 1025 -18.95 15.02 -30.87
CA SER A 1025 -18.38 16.30 -30.48
C SER A 1025 -17.06 16.08 -29.71
N PRO A 1026 -16.17 17.09 -29.64
CA PRO A 1026 -14.96 17.01 -28.82
C PRO A 1026 -15.24 16.67 -27.34
N GLU A 1027 -16.44 16.99 -26.86
CA GLU A 1027 -16.91 16.68 -25.51
C GLU A 1027 -16.95 15.17 -25.23
N VAL A 1028 -17.46 14.39 -26.18
CA VAL A 1028 -17.55 12.93 -26.06
C VAL A 1028 -16.14 12.35 -25.94
N SER A 1029 -15.19 12.84 -26.75
CA SER A 1029 -13.78 12.42 -26.70
C SER A 1029 -13.04 12.79 -25.42
N LEU A 1030 -13.57 13.72 -24.60
CA LEU A 1030 -13.04 14.02 -23.27
C LEU A 1030 -13.59 13.07 -22.22
N LYS A 1031 -14.89 12.77 -22.29
CA LYS A 1031 -15.64 11.97 -21.32
C LYS A 1031 -15.41 10.46 -21.48
N ALA A 1032 -15.22 9.99 -22.72
CA ALA A 1032 -15.12 8.58 -23.05
C ALA A 1032 -13.94 8.30 -23.99
N THR A 1033 -13.40 7.09 -23.90
CA THR A 1033 -12.37 6.62 -24.84
C THR A 1033 -13.06 6.00 -26.04
N VAL A 1034 -12.98 6.66 -27.20
CA VAL A 1034 -13.57 6.16 -28.44
C VAL A 1034 -12.71 5.03 -28.99
N LEU A 1035 -13.31 3.84 -29.15
CA LEU A 1035 -12.67 2.67 -29.71
C LEU A 1035 -13.32 2.33 -31.05
N ASN A 1036 -12.51 2.31 -32.10
CA ASN A 1036 -12.96 1.86 -33.40
C ASN A 1036 -13.05 0.34 -33.40
N PHE A 1037 -14.27 -0.19 -33.35
CA PHE A 1037 -14.57 -1.63 -33.42
C PHE A 1037 -15.23 -2.00 -34.76
N THR A 1038 -15.09 -1.15 -35.78
CA THR A 1038 -15.53 -1.52 -37.13
C THR A 1038 -14.76 -2.72 -37.62
N LEU A 1039 -15.47 -3.72 -38.15
CA LEU A 1039 -14.90 -4.95 -38.65
C LEU A 1039 -13.75 -4.70 -39.64
N ALA A 1040 -12.56 -5.18 -39.30
CA ALA A 1040 -11.40 -5.12 -40.18
C ALA A 1040 -11.46 -6.23 -41.25
N PRO A 1041 -10.90 -5.98 -42.45
CA PRO A 1041 -10.65 -6.98 -43.48
C PRO A 1041 -10.11 -8.32 -42.93
N SER A 1042 -8.98 -8.25 -42.22
CA SER A 1042 -8.31 -9.39 -41.58
C SER A 1042 -9.17 -10.10 -40.52
N GLY A 1043 -9.92 -9.34 -39.72
CA GLY A 1043 -10.80 -9.91 -38.69
C GLY A 1043 -11.97 -10.70 -39.27
N LEU A 1044 -12.56 -10.24 -40.37
CA LEU A 1044 -13.62 -10.99 -41.06
C LEU A 1044 -13.06 -12.20 -41.80
N GLU A 1045 -11.87 -12.09 -42.38
CA GLU A 1045 -11.16 -13.21 -43.00
C GLU A 1045 -11.05 -14.39 -42.02
N ASP A 1046 -10.53 -14.14 -40.82
CA ASP A 1046 -10.37 -15.16 -39.78
C ASP A 1046 -11.72 -15.76 -39.32
N GLN A 1047 -12.76 -14.93 -39.19
CA GLN A 1047 -14.10 -15.38 -38.81
C GLN A 1047 -14.73 -16.27 -39.88
N LEU A 1048 -14.62 -15.88 -41.14
CA LEU A 1048 -15.15 -16.66 -42.26
C LEU A 1048 -14.33 -17.94 -42.46
N LEU A 1049 -13.01 -17.88 -42.32
CA LEU A 1049 -12.13 -19.05 -42.36
C LEU A 1049 -12.53 -20.07 -41.30
N ALA A 1050 -12.73 -19.63 -40.05
CA ALA A 1050 -13.22 -20.50 -38.98
C ALA A 1050 -14.58 -21.12 -39.32
N THR A 1051 -15.47 -20.36 -39.96
CA THR A 1051 -16.80 -20.86 -40.36
C THR A 1051 -16.70 -21.92 -41.46
N VAL A 1052 -15.86 -21.72 -42.48
CA VAL A 1052 -15.65 -22.71 -43.55
C VAL A 1052 -15.05 -23.99 -42.99
N VAL A 1053 -14.00 -23.86 -42.17
CA VAL A 1053 -13.32 -25.02 -41.60
C VAL A 1053 -14.26 -25.79 -40.67
N ALA A 1054 -15.10 -25.09 -39.89
CA ALA A 1054 -16.10 -25.74 -39.03
C ALA A 1054 -17.13 -26.57 -39.80
N GLU A 1055 -17.55 -26.13 -40.99
CA GLU A 1055 -18.55 -26.84 -41.81
C GLU A 1055 -17.93 -27.92 -42.71
N GLU A 1056 -16.75 -27.70 -43.27
CA GLU A 1056 -16.06 -28.66 -44.17
C GLU A 1056 -15.26 -29.74 -43.40
N ARG A 1057 -14.56 -29.32 -42.33
CA ARG A 1057 -13.64 -30.16 -41.53
C ARG A 1057 -13.84 -29.88 -40.04
N GLN A 1058 -15.02 -30.26 -39.55
CA GLN A 1058 -15.40 -30.10 -38.14
C GLN A 1058 -14.40 -30.79 -37.18
N ASP A 1059 -13.77 -31.89 -37.62
CA ASP A 1059 -12.71 -32.60 -36.91
C ASP A 1059 -11.50 -31.70 -36.61
N LEU A 1060 -11.04 -30.93 -37.61
CA LEU A 1060 -9.91 -30.00 -37.46
C LEU A 1060 -10.26 -28.82 -36.56
N GLU A 1061 -11.49 -28.31 -36.63
CA GLU A 1061 -11.93 -27.17 -35.79
C GLU A 1061 -12.07 -27.57 -34.32
N ILE A 1062 -12.68 -28.73 -34.03
CA ILE A 1062 -12.78 -29.25 -32.67
C ILE A 1062 -11.38 -29.56 -32.14
N ALA A 1063 -10.54 -30.25 -32.91
CA ALA A 1063 -9.17 -30.56 -32.51
C ALA A 1063 -8.35 -29.29 -32.24
N LYS A 1064 -8.50 -28.24 -33.06
CA LYS A 1064 -7.85 -26.95 -32.84
C LYS A 1064 -8.31 -26.29 -31.55
N ASN A 1065 -9.63 -26.23 -31.32
CA ASN A 1065 -10.17 -25.58 -30.12
C ASN A 1065 -9.78 -26.35 -28.85
N GLU A 1066 -9.82 -27.69 -28.86
CA GLU A 1066 -9.34 -28.52 -27.76
C GLU A 1066 -7.83 -28.38 -27.52
N LEU A 1067 -7.02 -28.40 -28.58
CA LEU A 1067 -5.57 -28.19 -28.47
C LEU A 1067 -5.25 -26.82 -27.88
N ILE A 1068 -5.99 -25.78 -28.27
CA ILE A 1068 -5.82 -24.43 -27.74
C ILE A 1068 -6.17 -24.36 -26.25
N VAL A 1069 -7.30 -24.94 -25.83
CA VAL A 1069 -7.73 -24.97 -24.42
C VAL A 1069 -6.72 -25.76 -23.59
N ASN A 1070 -6.32 -26.94 -24.07
CA ASN A 1070 -5.34 -27.77 -23.41
C ASN A 1070 -3.98 -27.08 -23.31
N ASN A 1071 -3.47 -26.47 -24.38
CA ASN A 1071 -2.17 -25.78 -24.36
C ASN A 1071 -2.18 -24.59 -23.39
N ALA A 1072 -3.28 -23.82 -23.32
CA ALA A 1072 -3.44 -22.73 -22.37
C ALA A 1072 -3.44 -23.23 -20.92
N GLN A 1073 -4.24 -24.26 -20.62
CA GLN A 1073 -4.30 -24.86 -19.29
C GLN A 1073 -2.96 -25.48 -18.88
N MET A 1074 -2.25 -26.08 -19.83
CA MET A 1074 -0.92 -26.65 -19.60
C MET A 1074 0.15 -25.60 -19.32
N LYS A 1075 0.12 -24.46 -20.02
CA LYS A 1075 0.99 -23.30 -19.72
C LYS A 1075 0.66 -22.69 -18.36
N GLN A 1076 -0.63 -22.61 -18.00
CA GLN A 1076 -1.06 -22.15 -16.69
C GLN A 1076 -0.64 -23.11 -15.57
N ASP A 1077 -0.80 -24.42 -15.78
CA ASP A 1077 -0.38 -25.45 -14.84
C ASP A 1077 1.14 -25.42 -14.61
N LEU A 1078 1.94 -25.22 -15.66
CA LEU A 1078 3.39 -25.02 -15.53
C LEU A 1078 3.72 -23.82 -14.65
N LYS A 1079 3.08 -22.67 -14.90
CA LYS A 1079 3.29 -21.45 -14.12
C LYS A 1079 2.86 -21.63 -12.65
N ASN A 1080 1.70 -22.24 -12.43
CA ASN A 1080 1.19 -22.51 -11.08
C ASN A 1080 2.11 -23.46 -10.30
N LEU A 1081 2.64 -24.50 -10.96
CA LEU A 1081 3.61 -25.41 -10.34
C LEU A 1081 4.90 -24.68 -9.96
N GLU A 1082 5.39 -23.79 -10.83
CA GLU A 1082 6.57 -22.96 -10.53
C GLU A 1082 6.32 -21.99 -9.37
N ASP A 1083 5.19 -21.29 -9.37
CA ASP A 1083 4.80 -20.37 -8.31
C ASP A 1083 4.63 -21.12 -6.97
N GLN A 1084 4.09 -22.34 -6.99
CA GLN A 1084 4.01 -23.19 -5.79
C GLN A 1084 5.38 -23.64 -5.28
N LEU A 1085 6.28 -24.05 -6.17
CA LEU A 1085 7.66 -24.42 -5.81
C LEU A 1085 8.41 -23.24 -5.19
N LEU A 1086 8.35 -22.07 -5.85
CA LEU A 1086 8.97 -20.83 -5.36
C LEU A 1086 8.35 -20.37 -4.05
N PHE A 1087 7.02 -20.42 -3.92
CA PHE A 1087 6.33 -20.05 -2.69
C PHE A 1087 6.78 -20.93 -1.53
N ARG A 1088 6.73 -22.27 -1.68
CA ARG A 1088 7.15 -23.22 -0.63
C ARG A 1088 8.61 -23.06 -0.25
N LEU A 1089 9.49 -22.90 -1.24
CA LEU A 1089 10.91 -22.68 -1.00
C LEU A 1089 11.16 -21.33 -0.31
N SER A 1090 10.39 -20.28 -0.63
CA SER A 1090 10.47 -18.97 0.03
C SER A 1090 9.87 -18.96 1.45
N SER A 1091 8.82 -19.75 1.71
CA SER A 1091 8.12 -19.81 3.00
C SER A 1091 8.75 -20.76 4.02
N SER A 1092 9.67 -21.64 3.61
CA SER A 1092 10.33 -22.56 4.54
C SER A 1092 11.22 -21.80 5.52
N GLU A 1093 10.91 -21.87 6.82
CA GLU A 1093 11.74 -21.38 7.92
C GLU A 1093 12.77 -22.47 8.28
N GLY A 1094 14.06 -22.17 8.11
CA GLY A 1094 15.15 -23.14 8.32
C GLY A 1094 15.70 -23.75 7.03
N ASN A 1095 16.46 -24.85 7.14
CA ASN A 1095 17.12 -25.49 6.00
C ASN A 1095 16.09 -26.31 5.18
N PRO A 1096 15.88 -26.03 3.88
CA PRO A 1096 14.91 -26.75 3.03
C PRO A 1096 15.17 -28.26 2.91
N VAL A 1097 16.32 -28.76 3.36
CA VAL A 1097 16.66 -30.20 3.43
C VAL A 1097 15.81 -30.97 4.44
N ASP A 1098 15.25 -30.29 5.45
CA ASP A 1098 14.45 -30.92 6.50
C ASP A 1098 12.95 -31.07 6.14
N ASP A 1099 12.50 -30.44 5.04
CA ASP A 1099 11.11 -30.52 4.54
C ASP A 1099 10.94 -31.69 3.55
N VAL A 1100 10.52 -32.84 4.08
CA VAL A 1100 10.35 -34.08 3.29
C VAL A 1100 9.18 -33.98 2.31
N GLU A 1101 8.09 -33.32 2.69
CA GLU A 1101 6.92 -33.13 1.81
C GLU A 1101 7.28 -32.27 0.59
N PHE A 1102 8.12 -31.25 0.79
CA PHE A 1102 8.62 -30.42 -0.31
C PHE A 1102 9.45 -31.23 -1.31
N ILE A 1103 10.34 -32.12 -0.84
CA ILE A 1103 11.19 -32.94 -1.73
C ILE A 1103 10.35 -33.93 -2.55
N GLU A 1104 9.34 -34.56 -1.95
CA GLU A 1104 8.44 -35.46 -2.67
C GLU A 1104 7.57 -34.71 -3.69
N LEU A 1105 7.07 -33.52 -3.31
CA LEU A 1105 6.32 -32.65 -4.22
C LEU A 1105 7.20 -32.14 -5.37
N LEU A 1106 8.49 -31.93 -5.14
CA LEU A 1106 9.45 -31.52 -6.15
C LEU A 1106 9.72 -32.63 -7.17
N GLU A 1107 9.91 -33.87 -6.74
CA GLU A 1107 10.03 -35.02 -7.65
C GLU A 1107 8.76 -35.22 -8.49
N ALA A 1108 7.58 -35.08 -7.86
CA ALA A 1108 6.30 -35.15 -8.55
C ALA A 1108 6.11 -34.00 -9.56
N SER A 1109 6.47 -32.77 -9.16
CA SER A 1109 6.39 -31.57 -9.99
C SER A 1109 7.35 -31.64 -11.18
N LYS A 1110 8.59 -32.14 -11.00
CA LYS A 1110 9.57 -32.32 -12.09
C LYS A 1110 9.07 -33.31 -13.14
N LYS A 1111 8.48 -34.44 -12.71
CA LYS A 1111 7.85 -35.41 -13.63
C LYS A 1111 6.69 -34.78 -14.39
N LYS A 1112 5.80 -34.07 -13.68
CA LYS A 1112 4.64 -33.40 -14.28
C LYS A 1112 5.05 -32.28 -15.26
N SER A 1113 6.04 -31.46 -14.90
CA SER A 1113 6.60 -30.40 -15.75
C SER A 1113 7.25 -30.95 -17.01
N ALA A 1114 8.03 -32.04 -16.90
CA ALA A 1114 8.63 -32.71 -18.07
C ALA A 1114 7.57 -33.32 -19.00
N GLU A 1115 6.52 -33.92 -18.44
CA GLU A 1115 5.39 -34.44 -19.21
C GLU A 1115 4.63 -33.32 -19.92
N ILE A 1116 4.35 -32.21 -19.21
CA ILE A 1116 3.69 -31.05 -19.78
C ILE A 1116 4.55 -30.43 -20.89
N LYS A 1117 5.87 -30.25 -20.71
CA LYS A 1117 6.76 -29.75 -21.76
C LYS A 1117 6.74 -30.60 -23.03
N LYS A 1118 6.77 -31.93 -22.89
CA LYS A 1118 6.65 -32.85 -24.05
C LYS A 1118 5.31 -32.71 -24.75
N LYS A 1119 4.22 -32.65 -23.98
CA LYS A 1119 2.87 -32.47 -24.51
C LYS A 1119 2.66 -31.10 -25.17
N VAL A 1120 3.22 -30.02 -24.62
CA VAL A 1120 3.19 -28.67 -25.22
C VAL A 1120 3.97 -28.66 -26.54
N ALA A 1121 5.16 -29.26 -26.60
CA ALA A 1121 5.92 -29.37 -27.84
C ALA A 1121 5.18 -30.18 -28.91
N ALA A 1122 4.55 -31.30 -28.53
CA ALA A 1122 3.71 -32.09 -29.43
C ALA A 1122 2.46 -31.31 -29.90
N ALA A 1123 1.83 -30.56 -29.00
CA ALA A 1123 0.68 -29.71 -29.32
C ALA A 1123 1.07 -28.58 -30.29
N GLU A 1124 2.24 -27.94 -30.13
CA GLU A 1124 2.72 -26.89 -31.03
C GLU A 1124 3.01 -27.42 -32.45
N ILE A 1125 3.57 -28.64 -32.57
CA ILE A 1125 3.75 -29.30 -33.88
C ILE A 1125 2.39 -29.61 -34.50
N THR A 1126 1.44 -30.12 -33.70
CA THR A 1126 0.09 -30.44 -34.16
C THR A 1126 -0.67 -29.17 -34.58
N GLU A 1127 -0.52 -28.07 -33.83
CA GLU A 1127 -1.11 -26.76 -34.15
C GLU A 1127 -0.60 -26.24 -35.50
N LYS A 1128 0.71 -26.36 -35.78
CA LYS A 1128 1.28 -25.99 -37.09
C LYS A 1128 0.67 -26.79 -38.25
N ILE A 1129 0.52 -28.10 -38.09
CA ILE A 1129 -0.08 -28.96 -39.13
C ILE A 1129 -1.54 -28.58 -39.37
N ILE A 1130 -2.28 -28.29 -38.30
CA ILE A 1130 -3.66 -27.80 -38.38
C ILE A 1130 -3.69 -26.41 -39.07
N ASP A 1131 -2.74 -25.53 -38.80
CA ASP A 1131 -2.69 -24.22 -39.45
C ASP A 1131 -2.30 -24.30 -40.93
N GLU A 1132 -1.41 -25.20 -41.32
CA GLU A 1132 -1.07 -25.47 -42.72
C GLU A 1132 -2.28 -25.98 -43.51
N THR A 1133 -3.05 -26.91 -42.93
CA THR A 1133 -4.29 -27.42 -43.56
C THR A 1133 -5.38 -26.36 -43.61
N ARG A 1134 -5.54 -25.53 -42.57
CA ARG A 1134 -6.46 -24.37 -42.60
C ARG A 1134 -6.06 -23.33 -43.64
N SER A 1135 -4.76 -23.14 -43.87
CA SER A 1135 -4.26 -22.15 -44.82
C SER A 1135 -4.75 -22.38 -46.25
N GLN A 1136 -5.10 -23.62 -46.59
CA GLN A 1136 -5.69 -23.97 -47.88
C GLN A 1136 -7.07 -23.34 -48.11
N TYR A 1137 -7.81 -23.03 -47.04
CA TYR A 1137 -9.14 -22.42 -47.09
C TYR A 1137 -9.11 -20.88 -47.04
N ILE A 1138 -7.95 -20.26 -46.80
CA ILE A 1138 -7.76 -18.79 -46.77
C ILE A 1138 -8.31 -18.12 -48.05
N PRO A 1139 -8.02 -18.61 -49.28
CA PRO A 1139 -8.51 -17.95 -50.49
C PRO A 1139 -10.04 -17.85 -50.57
N VAL A 1140 -10.77 -18.80 -49.98
CA VAL A 1140 -12.23 -18.79 -49.91
C VAL A 1140 -12.71 -17.69 -48.95
N ALA A 1141 -12.09 -17.61 -47.77
CA ALA A 1141 -12.37 -16.58 -46.77
C ALA A 1141 -12.09 -15.17 -47.31
N VAL A 1142 -10.97 -14.97 -48.01
CA VAL A 1142 -10.63 -13.68 -48.65
C VAL A 1142 -11.67 -13.27 -49.68
N ARG A 1143 -12.15 -14.19 -50.53
CA ARG A 1143 -13.20 -13.88 -51.51
C ARG A 1143 -14.52 -13.52 -50.83
N ALA A 1144 -14.93 -14.28 -49.83
CA ALA A 1144 -16.16 -14.03 -49.08
C ALA A 1144 -16.11 -12.70 -48.32
N GLN A 1145 -14.95 -12.36 -47.75
CA GLN A 1145 -14.69 -11.08 -47.13
C GLN A 1145 -14.83 -9.92 -48.12
N ILE A 1146 -14.23 -10.02 -49.31
CA ILE A 1146 -14.37 -8.99 -50.37
C ILE A 1146 -15.85 -8.79 -50.72
N LEU A 1147 -16.61 -9.88 -50.89
CA LEU A 1147 -18.05 -9.80 -51.17
C LEU A 1147 -18.82 -9.07 -50.07
N PHE A 1148 -18.53 -9.35 -48.79
CA PHE A 1148 -19.16 -8.65 -47.67
C PHE A 1148 -18.85 -7.15 -47.67
N PHE A 1149 -17.60 -6.74 -47.90
CA PHE A 1149 -17.26 -5.32 -47.95
C PHE A 1149 -17.85 -4.61 -49.18
N CYS A 1150 -17.95 -5.28 -50.32
CA CYS A 1150 -18.68 -4.77 -51.47
C CYS A 1150 -20.17 -4.58 -51.14
N MET A 1151 -20.82 -5.58 -50.51
CA MET A 1151 -22.22 -5.50 -50.10
C MET A 1151 -22.47 -4.39 -49.07
N SER A 1152 -21.61 -4.26 -48.05
CA SER A 1152 -21.75 -3.20 -47.05
C SER A 1152 -21.51 -1.81 -47.64
N GLY A 1153 -20.67 -1.69 -48.67
CA GLY A 1153 -20.49 -0.47 -49.45
C GLY A 1153 -21.73 -0.03 -50.24
N LEU A 1154 -22.62 -0.96 -50.64
CA LEU A 1154 -23.85 -0.62 -51.36
C LEU A 1154 -24.83 0.24 -50.53
N ALA A 1155 -24.73 0.19 -49.20
CA ALA A 1155 -25.54 1.02 -48.31
C ALA A 1155 -25.24 2.52 -48.46
N VAL A 1156 -24.08 2.90 -49.03
CA VAL A 1156 -23.75 4.30 -49.36
C VAL A 1156 -24.59 4.80 -50.55
N ILE A 1157 -25.02 3.90 -51.43
CA ILE A 1157 -25.84 4.25 -52.60
C ILE A 1157 -27.30 4.40 -52.18
N ASP A 1158 -27.84 3.39 -51.49
CA ASP A 1158 -29.22 3.40 -50.99
C ASP A 1158 -29.30 2.67 -49.64
N PRO A 1159 -29.92 3.28 -48.60
CA PRO A 1159 -30.14 2.63 -47.30
C PRO A 1159 -30.84 1.27 -47.36
N MET A 1160 -31.59 0.97 -48.43
CA MET A 1160 -32.25 -0.33 -48.63
C MET A 1160 -31.27 -1.50 -48.74
N TYR A 1161 -30.01 -1.27 -49.14
CA TYR A 1161 -28.97 -2.31 -49.24
C TYR A 1161 -28.19 -2.52 -47.93
N GLN A 1162 -28.75 -2.15 -46.79
CA GLN A 1162 -28.12 -2.38 -45.49
C GLN A 1162 -28.37 -3.83 -45.00
N TYR A 1163 -27.34 -4.67 -45.08
CA TYR A 1163 -27.37 -6.06 -44.60
C TYR A 1163 -26.55 -6.23 -43.32
N SER A 1164 -27.02 -7.07 -42.40
CA SER A 1164 -26.29 -7.40 -41.18
C SER A 1164 -25.24 -8.48 -41.42
N LEU A 1165 -24.18 -8.49 -40.60
CA LEU A 1165 -23.16 -9.54 -40.63
C LEU A 1165 -23.77 -10.93 -40.33
N GLU A 1166 -24.72 -11.00 -39.39
CA GLU A 1166 -25.40 -12.26 -39.06
C GLU A 1166 -26.14 -12.85 -40.26
N TRP A 1167 -26.82 -12.01 -41.04
CA TRP A 1167 -27.51 -12.43 -42.25
C TRP A 1167 -26.52 -12.94 -43.29
N PHE A 1168 -25.40 -12.24 -43.49
CA PHE A 1168 -24.35 -12.65 -44.43
C PHE A 1168 -23.70 -13.98 -44.01
N GLN A 1169 -23.37 -14.14 -42.72
CA GLN A 1169 -22.81 -15.39 -42.19
C GLN A 1169 -23.79 -16.56 -42.33
N ALA A 1170 -25.09 -16.34 -42.08
CA ALA A 1170 -26.10 -17.37 -42.29
C ALA A 1170 -26.18 -17.78 -43.78
N LEU A 1171 -26.20 -16.81 -44.69
CA LEU A 1171 -26.18 -17.08 -46.13
C LEU A 1171 -24.91 -17.83 -46.54
N TYR A 1172 -23.75 -17.42 -46.03
CA TYR A 1172 -22.47 -18.06 -46.30
C TYR A 1172 -22.47 -19.54 -45.88
N THR A 1173 -22.94 -19.85 -44.68
CA THR A 1173 -23.08 -21.23 -44.19
C THR A 1173 -24.06 -22.04 -45.05
N THR A 1174 -25.19 -21.45 -45.43
CA THR A 1174 -26.17 -22.10 -46.33
C THR A 1174 -25.54 -22.40 -47.70
N CYS A 1175 -24.81 -21.44 -48.28
CA CYS A 1175 -24.14 -21.63 -49.56
C CYS A 1175 -23.10 -22.75 -49.53
N ILE A 1176 -22.34 -22.90 -48.44
CA ILE A 1176 -21.37 -23.99 -48.28
C ILE A 1176 -22.10 -25.33 -48.26
N ARG A 1177 -23.16 -25.45 -47.45
CA ARG A 1177 -23.95 -26.70 -47.31
C ARG A 1177 -24.64 -27.13 -48.60
N ASP A 1178 -25.15 -26.17 -49.37
CA ASP A 1178 -25.93 -26.43 -50.59
C ASP A 1178 -25.04 -26.57 -51.84
N SER A 1179 -23.75 -26.20 -51.76
CA SER A 1179 -22.82 -26.29 -52.89
C SER A 1179 -22.32 -27.72 -53.16
N GLU A 1180 -22.05 -28.04 -54.44
CA GLU A 1180 -21.47 -29.34 -54.81
C GLU A 1180 -20.03 -29.47 -54.27
N LYS A 1181 -19.78 -30.54 -53.51
CA LYS A 1181 -18.46 -30.82 -52.94
C LYS A 1181 -17.43 -31.12 -54.04
N SER A 1182 -16.34 -30.36 -54.06
CA SER A 1182 -15.20 -30.60 -54.97
C SER A 1182 -14.20 -31.57 -54.35
N GLY A 1183 -13.90 -32.67 -55.05
CA GLY A 1183 -12.95 -33.71 -54.59
C GLY A 1183 -11.47 -33.31 -54.61
N ILE A 1184 -11.12 -32.10 -55.05
CA ILE A 1184 -9.72 -31.68 -55.26
C ILE A 1184 -8.94 -31.61 -53.94
N CYS A 1185 -9.57 -31.18 -52.83
CA CYS A 1185 -8.92 -31.11 -51.52
C CYS A 1185 -8.87 -32.45 -50.76
N TYR A 1186 -9.75 -33.42 -51.07
CA TYR A 1186 -9.75 -34.73 -50.41
C TYR A 1186 -8.63 -35.65 -50.93
N SER A 1187 -8.10 -35.39 -52.13
CA SER A 1187 -7.12 -36.28 -52.78
C SER A 1187 -5.64 -36.02 -52.43
N MET A 1188 -5.32 -34.96 -51.68
CA MET A 1188 -3.92 -34.59 -51.36
C MET A 1188 -3.52 -34.84 -49.90
N VAL A 1189 -4.40 -35.37 -49.06
CA VAL A 1189 -4.17 -35.53 -47.61
C VAL A 1189 -4.31 -37.00 -47.15
N ASP A 1190 -4.63 -37.94 -48.05
CA ASP A 1190 -4.49 -39.38 -47.79
C ASP A 1190 -3.07 -39.87 -48.09
#